data_AF-A0A660KPQ7-F1
#
_entry.id   AF-A0A660KPQ7-F1
#
_cell.length_a   1.000
_cell.length_b   1.000
_cell.length_c   1.000
_cell.angle_alpha   90.00
_cell.angle_beta   90.00
_cell.angle_gamma   90.00
#
_symmetry.space_group_name_H-M   'P 1'
#
loop_
_entity.id
_entity.type
_entity.pdbx_description
1 polymer ?
#
loop_
_entity_poly.entity_id
_entity_poly.type
_entity_poly.pdbx_seq_one_letter_code
_entity_poly.pdbx_strand_id
1 'polypeptide(L)'
;METIISTAMSLIPNTYSYVRGMREDVKNLSNKLSVAKAVLADAQNMQVNNPQLKDWLEKLKQVAFDVEDVLETFVAEAYHRKKRKSALSMWPPSMGNLASLHNLPVFWVGHENGYGIEELEKMTHLSGTLHISKLEKAANARAAKLNEKKSLDKLVFEWSDRVVNTQDEATTENSVLEDLQPHSNLKELQILCYRGNEFPTWMKEGRLQNLASLTLNGCLKCKTLALGDQLPNLRELYIKDYLKIKRCNSLRALPVVPYLQILILIDNLILEDWHEVNLVMEVDNDQGQHKTSPQPSLIELLELKGISCPKLQALPEIFAPQKLEISRCELLTTFPPPQNGRRLQHLALDGCDDGALVRAIPDTNYLDSLVISSISNISPLPKWPQFPGLKALYIRDCKDLVSLSNGKEGLLRTMPSLKLLSIRNCGKLETLNEELPISLECVVIASCPLLNSFSLKNLPSFTNLYVEDCPLLQSLPEDGLPSSLQHLIIKTCPLLTRRCQKEGGGGPDWPKIEHIPDLEIDNSHIVFPSTSVAKPPVWCFLLLLCCGAFLTSREEETVKNAATDHNKAQPGEIFLEHKKKKKWADEKTGHSCFMLYARSLNICSSHSEYWIWNCFKETSEENIEVAKLSHVCWLDVRGKLSVSELSPEVVYEIVYVVKLTKGASGWEFPILLRLSLPDGRVQEHQVSLLEKPRRQWIELNVGNFQTKNGESGEVGFDIYQHGGHWKKGLIIKGAIFRPK
;
A
#
# COMPACT_ATOMS: atom_id res chain seq x y z
N MET A 1 9.14 27.63 0.99
CA MET A 1 8.53 27.37 2.31
C MET A 1 7.35 28.30 2.56
N GLU A 2 7.52 29.62 2.41
CA GLU A 2 6.43 30.59 2.56
C GLU A 2 5.24 30.35 1.61
N THR A 3 5.53 29.92 0.37
CA THR A 3 4.52 29.51 -0.62
C THR A 3 3.76 28.26 -0.18
N ILE A 4 4.43 27.25 0.37
CA ILE A 4 3.82 25.98 0.83
C ILE A 4 2.90 26.22 2.03
N ILE A 5 3.37 26.98 3.02
CA ILE A 5 2.56 27.34 4.19
C ILE A 5 1.37 28.21 3.76
N SER A 6 1.55 29.10 2.78
CA SER A 6 0.44 29.92 2.25
C SER A 6 -0.55 29.08 1.43
N THR A 7 -0.09 28.12 0.64
CA THR A 7 -0.93 27.13 -0.06
C THR A 7 -1.71 26.29 0.94
N ALA A 8 -1.04 25.72 1.95
CA ALA A 8 -1.66 24.99 3.05
C ALA A 8 -2.73 25.83 3.78
N MET A 9 -2.42 27.09 4.12
CA MET A 9 -3.37 28.03 4.72
C MET A 9 -4.54 28.40 3.80
N SER A 10 -4.36 28.39 2.48
CA SER A 10 -5.45 28.63 1.52
C SER A 10 -6.36 27.42 1.30
N LEU A 11 -5.85 26.20 1.55
CA LEU A 11 -6.60 24.95 1.43
C LEU A 11 -7.44 24.66 2.68
N ILE A 12 -7.00 25.13 3.85
CA ILE A 12 -7.66 24.95 5.15
C ILE A 12 -9.11 25.47 5.19
N PRO A 13 -9.44 26.70 4.73
CA PRO A 13 -10.82 27.20 4.71
C PRO A 13 -11.74 26.39 3.78
N ASN A 14 -11.19 25.88 2.67
CA ASN A 14 -11.94 25.05 1.73
C ASN A 14 -12.18 23.63 2.24
N THR A 15 -11.31 23.07 3.08
CA THR A 15 -11.54 21.78 3.75
C THR A 15 -12.41 21.91 5.01
N TYR A 16 -12.33 23.06 5.71
CA TYR A 16 -13.07 23.42 6.93
C TYR A 16 -14.59 23.30 6.81
N SER A 17 -15.18 23.59 5.64
CA SER A 17 -16.64 23.48 5.45
C SER A 17 -17.15 22.05 5.24
N TYR A 18 -16.28 21.07 4.96
CA TYR A 18 -16.70 19.75 4.46
C TYR A 18 -16.36 18.56 5.37
N VAL A 19 -15.54 18.75 6.41
CA VAL A 19 -15.17 17.71 7.38
C VAL A 19 -15.68 18.10 8.76
N ARG A 20 -16.73 17.43 9.26
CA ARG A 20 -17.36 17.73 10.55
C ARG A 20 -16.67 16.93 11.66
N GLY A 21 -16.33 17.57 12.79
CA GLY A 21 -15.67 16.94 13.95
C GLY A 21 -14.22 17.37 14.20
N MET A 22 -13.52 17.86 13.17
CA MET A 22 -12.11 18.32 13.26
C MET A 22 -11.96 19.84 13.38
N ARG A 23 -13.00 20.54 13.86
CA ARG A 23 -13.01 22.02 13.90
C ARG A 23 -11.85 22.56 14.74
N GLU A 24 -11.60 21.94 15.87
CA GLU A 24 -10.56 22.39 16.81
C GLU A 24 -9.17 22.02 16.30
N ASP A 25 -9.00 20.84 15.69
CA ASP A 25 -7.73 20.36 15.16
C ASP A 25 -7.26 21.18 13.94
N VAL A 26 -8.18 21.49 13.02
CA VAL A 26 -7.90 22.33 11.84
C VAL A 26 -7.56 23.77 12.27
N LYS A 27 -8.27 24.30 13.27
CA LYS A 27 -7.98 25.63 13.83
C LYS A 27 -6.63 25.64 14.55
N ASN A 28 -6.31 24.60 15.32
CA ASN A 28 -5.02 24.41 15.97
C ASN A 28 -3.88 24.29 14.96
N LEU A 29 -4.07 23.53 13.88
CA LEU A 29 -3.09 23.40 12.81
C LEU A 29 -2.86 24.74 12.10
N SER A 30 -3.94 25.45 11.76
CA SER A 30 -3.87 26.79 11.16
C SER A 30 -3.10 27.77 12.05
N ASN A 31 -3.36 27.76 13.36
CA ASN A 31 -2.66 28.61 14.31
C ASN A 31 -1.16 28.25 14.39
N LYS A 32 -0.83 26.95 14.47
CA LYS A 32 0.57 26.47 14.49
C LYS A 32 1.32 26.81 13.20
N LEU A 33 0.68 26.68 12.04
CA LEU A 33 1.25 27.06 10.73
C LEU A 33 1.47 28.57 10.61
N SER A 34 0.56 29.38 11.18
CA SER A 34 0.74 30.83 11.24
C SER A 34 1.95 31.23 12.10
N VAL A 35 2.15 30.56 13.24
CA VAL A 35 3.33 30.77 14.09
C VAL A 35 4.60 30.33 13.37
N ALA A 36 4.59 29.17 12.72
CA ALA A 36 5.73 28.69 11.93
C ALA A 36 6.09 29.66 10.79
N LYS A 37 5.10 30.25 10.11
CA LYS A 37 5.31 31.27 9.07
C LYS A 37 5.99 32.51 9.63
N ALA A 38 5.55 33.00 10.79
CA ALA A 38 6.14 34.17 11.43
C ALA A 38 7.61 33.92 11.83
N VAL A 39 7.90 32.76 12.42
CA VAL A 39 9.27 32.37 12.80
C VAL A 39 10.16 32.19 11.56
N LEU A 40 9.62 31.70 10.45
CA LEU A 40 10.33 31.59 9.17
C LEU A 40 10.70 32.95 8.58
N ALA A 41 9.77 33.90 8.59
CA ALA A 41 10.02 35.26 8.12
C ALA A 41 11.10 35.95 8.96
N ASP A 42 11.09 35.72 10.28
CA ASP A 42 12.09 36.24 11.21
C ASP A 42 13.47 35.59 10.99
N ALA A 43 13.51 34.27 10.80
CA ALA A 43 14.72 33.52 10.51
C ALA A 43 15.34 33.85 9.13
N GLN A 44 14.53 34.21 8.13
CA GLN A 44 15.01 34.64 6.81
C GLN A 44 15.63 36.04 6.82
N ASN A 45 15.18 36.92 7.72
CA ASN A 45 15.75 38.25 7.91
C ASN A 45 17.07 38.24 8.69
N MET A 46 17.34 37.18 9.46
CA MET A 46 18.62 36.98 10.12
C MET A 46 19.63 36.34 9.16
N GLN A 47 20.42 37.15 8.44
CA GLN A 47 21.59 36.66 7.69
C GLN A 47 22.63 36.07 8.64
N VAL A 48 22.63 34.75 8.86
CA VAL A 48 23.69 34.10 9.64
C VAL A 48 24.02 32.72 9.08
N ASN A 49 25.31 32.48 8.82
CA ASN A 49 25.93 31.19 8.50
C ASN A 49 25.88 30.21 9.70
N ASN A 50 24.71 29.99 10.30
CA ASN A 50 24.53 29.07 11.42
C ASN A 50 24.05 27.69 10.91
N PRO A 51 24.86 26.62 11.02
CA PRO A 51 24.50 25.27 10.57
C PRO A 51 23.27 24.70 11.28
N GLN A 52 23.06 25.02 12.56
CA GLN A 52 21.91 24.53 13.33
C GLN A 52 20.60 25.16 12.85
N LEU A 53 20.64 26.44 12.45
CA LEU A 53 19.48 27.11 11.86
C LEU A 53 19.16 26.54 10.47
N LYS A 54 20.17 26.15 9.68
CA LYS A 54 19.97 25.45 8.40
C LYS A 54 19.34 24.05 8.58
N ASP A 55 19.85 23.25 9.51
CA ASP A 55 19.28 21.93 9.85
C ASP A 55 17.83 22.05 10.35
N TRP A 56 17.58 23.04 11.22
CA TRP A 56 16.23 23.32 11.72
C TRP A 56 15.26 23.76 10.60
N LEU A 57 15.71 24.64 9.68
CA LEU A 57 14.93 25.05 8.51
C LEU A 57 14.66 23.87 7.56
N GLU A 58 15.58 22.93 7.41
CA GLU A 58 15.39 21.76 6.56
C GLU A 58 14.40 20.74 7.15
N LYS A 59 14.42 20.54 8.46
CA LYS A 59 13.38 19.78 9.18
C LYS A 59 12.01 20.43 9.05
N LEU A 60 11.95 21.76 9.13
CA LEU A 60 10.70 22.51 8.96
C LEU A 60 10.15 22.40 7.53
N LYS A 61 11.01 22.35 6.50
CA LYS A 61 10.65 22.04 5.10
C LYS A 61 10.04 20.65 4.97
N GLN A 62 10.67 19.63 5.54
CA GLN A 62 10.18 18.25 5.49
C GLN A 62 8.77 18.15 6.10
N VAL A 63 8.57 18.74 7.27
CA VAL A 63 7.25 18.80 7.91
C VAL A 63 6.24 19.58 7.05
N ALA A 64 6.64 20.64 6.36
CA ALA A 64 5.75 21.38 5.47
C ALA A 64 5.34 20.55 4.25
N PHE A 65 6.22 19.72 3.69
CA PHE A 65 5.89 18.78 2.62
C PHE A 65 4.96 17.66 3.12
N ASP A 66 5.18 17.13 4.33
CA ASP A 66 4.29 16.15 4.94
C ASP A 66 2.89 16.72 5.16
N VAL A 67 2.79 17.97 5.62
CA VAL A 67 1.52 18.68 5.78
C VAL A 67 0.85 18.95 4.43
N GLU A 68 1.62 19.29 3.39
CA GLU A 68 1.09 19.45 2.03
C GLU A 68 0.56 18.12 1.47
N ASP A 69 1.29 17.02 1.63
CA ASP A 69 0.87 15.66 1.23
C ASP A 69 -0.44 15.23 1.96
N VAL A 70 -0.54 15.51 3.26
CA VAL A 70 -1.73 15.25 4.07
C VAL A 70 -2.89 16.14 3.62
N LEU A 71 -2.65 17.43 3.38
CA LEU A 71 -3.67 18.37 2.91
C LEU A 71 -4.14 18.05 1.48
N GLU A 72 -3.27 17.61 0.58
CA GLU A 72 -3.64 17.11 -0.75
C GLU A 72 -4.56 15.88 -0.63
N THR A 73 -4.28 14.98 0.32
CA THR A 73 -5.13 13.82 0.62
C THR A 73 -6.51 14.26 1.13
N PHE A 74 -6.55 15.21 2.07
CA PHE A 74 -7.80 15.79 2.56
C PHE A 74 -8.57 16.57 1.49
N VAL A 75 -7.88 17.27 0.59
CA VAL A 75 -8.50 18.00 -0.53
C VAL A 75 -9.07 17.03 -1.55
N ALA A 76 -8.38 15.93 -1.85
CA ALA A 76 -8.90 14.87 -2.70
C ALA A 76 -10.13 14.19 -2.07
N GLU A 77 -10.10 13.89 -0.77
CA GLU A 77 -11.26 13.35 -0.05
C GLU A 77 -12.42 14.35 0.04
N ALA A 78 -12.14 15.63 0.28
CA ALA A 78 -13.13 16.70 0.27
C ALA A 78 -13.71 16.93 -1.12
N TYR A 79 -12.90 16.82 -2.17
CA TYR A 79 -13.32 16.89 -3.57
C TYR A 79 -14.19 15.69 -3.96
N HIS A 80 -13.84 14.48 -3.53
CA HIS A 80 -14.67 13.28 -3.72
C HIS A 80 -15.98 13.36 -2.92
N ARG A 81 -15.93 13.88 -1.69
CA ARG A 81 -17.15 14.18 -0.90
C ARG A 81 -17.98 15.27 -1.55
N LYS A 82 -17.38 16.27 -2.19
CA LYS A 82 -18.04 17.35 -2.95
C LYS A 82 -18.66 16.83 -4.25
N LYS A 83 -17.95 16.00 -5.02
CA LYS A 83 -18.46 15.33 -6.24
C LYS A 83 -19.56 14.33 -5.91
N ARG A 84 -19.44 13.59 -4.78
CA ARG A 84 -20.54 12.81 -4.22
C ARG A 84 -21.70 13.72 -3.82
N LYS A 85 -21.46 14.85 -3.13
CA LYS A 85 -22.50 15.85 -2.77
C LYS A 85 -23.17 16.54 -3.97
N SER A 86 -22.45 16.75 -5.07
CA SER A 86 -22.99 17.36 -6.30
C SER A 86 -23.66 16.33 -7.21
N ALA A 87 -23.27 15.05 -7.15
CA ALA A 87 -24.04 13.95 -7.74
C ALA A 87 -25.28 13.61 -6.89
N LEU A 88 -25.23 13.87 -5.56
CA LEU A 88 -26.33 13.74 -4.61
C LEU A 88 -27.45 14.76 -4.83
N SER A 89 -27.22 15.88 -5.54
CA SER A 89 -28.27 16.86 -5.85
C SER A 89 -29.07 16.53 -7.12
N MET A 90 -28.85 15.36 -7.73
CA MET A 90 -29.52 14.93 -8.97
C MET A 90 -29.90 13.44 -8.98
N TRP A 91 -30.12 12.82 -7.82
CA TRP A 91 -30.70 11.47 -7.81
C TRP A 91 -32.19 11.58 -8.16
N PRO A 92 -32.69 10.93 -9.22
CA PRO A 92 -34.10 11.02 -9.56
C PRO A 92 -34.94 10.19 -8.57
N PRO A 93 -36.12 10.69 -8.16
CA PRO A 93 -37.05 9.90 -7.35
C PRO A 93 -37.61 8.72 -8.16
N SER A 94 -38.05 7.67 -7.46
CA SER A 94 -38.73 6.50 -8.00
C SER A 94 -37.88 5.65 -8.95
N MET A 95 -36.59 5.54 -8.65
CA MET A 95 -35.64 4.67 -9.35
C MET A 95 -36.07 3.19 -9.38
N GLY A 96 -36.91 2.75 -8.44
CA GLY A 96 -37.47 1.39 -8.42
C GLY A 96 -38.33 1.06 -9.64
N ASN A 97 -38.79 2.06 -10.39
CA ASN A 97 -39.48 1.84 -11.67
C ASN A 97 -38.54 1.32 -12.77
N LEU A 98 -37.22 1.39 -12.59
CA LEU A 98 -36.23 0.82 -13.51
C LEU A 98 -36.00 -0.67 -13.21
N ALA A 99 -37.06 -1.48 -13.29
CA ALA A 99 -37.05 -2.90 -12.88
C ALA A 99 -36.06 -3.79 -13.66
N SER A 100 -35.68 -3.40 -14.88
CA SER A 100 -34.71 -4.11 -15.74
C SER A 100 -33.26 -3.64 -15.55
N LEU A 101 -32.99 -2.77 -14.57
CA LEU A 101 -31.65 -2.27 -14.32
C LEU A 101 -30.75 -3.37 -13.75
N HIS A 102 -29.62 -3.61 -14.43
CA HIS A 102 -28.66 -4.63 -14.03
C HIS A 102 -27.54 -4.10 -13.12
N ASN A 103 -27.16 -2.83 -13.25
CA ASN A 103 -26.08 -2.24 -12.46
C ASN A 103 -26.55 -0.97 -11.79
N LEU A 104 -26.40 -0.93 -10.47
CA LEU A 104 -26.66 0.24 -9.66
C LEU A 104 -25.51 0.39 -8.66
N PRO A 105 -24.49 1.20 -8.98
CA PRO A 105 -23.27 1.22 -8.19
C PRO A 105 -23.48 1.78 -6.78
N VAL A 106 -24.46 2.68 -6.60
CA VAL A 106 -24.88 3.23 -5.30
C VAL A 106 -26.39 3.43 -5.32
N PHE A 107 -27.09 3.21 -4.21
CA PHE A 107 -28.48 3.56 -3.93
C PHE A 107 -28.53 4.41 -2.66
N TRP A 108 -29.17 5.57 -2.73
CA TRP A 108 -29.25 6.51 -1.61
C TRP A 108 -30.63 6.46 -0.96
N VAL A 109 -30.69 6.10 0.32
CA VAL A 109 -31.94 6.06 1.07
C VAL A 109 -32.31 7.47 1.55
N GLY A 110 -33.55 7.88 1.32
CA GLY A 110 -34.13 9.15 1.73
C GLY A 110 -35.50 8.99 2.39
N HIS A 111 -35.96 10.04 3.08
CA HIS A 111 -37.33 10.12 3.59
C HIS A 111 -38.31 10.74 2.58
N GLU A 112 -37.79 11.29 1.49
CA GLU A 112 -38.59 11.89 0.44
C GLU A 112 -39.24 10.80 -0.42
N ASN A 113 -40.44 11.06 -0.93
CA ASN A 113 -41.16 10.13 -1.80
C ASN A 113 -40.30 9.73 -3.00
N GLY A 114 -40.19 8.43 -3.25
CA GLY A 114 -39.37 7.88 -4.33
C GLY A 114 -37.89 7.66 -3.98
N TYR A 115 -37.47 7.92 -2.74
CA TYR A 115 -36.12 7.62 -2.26
C TYR A 115 -36.10 6.57 -1.14
N GLY A 116 -37.26 6.00 -0.82
CA GLY A 116 -37.38 4.95 0.18
C GLY A 116 -36.67 3.67 -0.27
N ILE A 117 -36.22 2.87 0.70
CA ILE A 117 -35.50 1.64 0.42
C ILE A 117 -36.37 0.57 -0.26
N GLU A 118 -37.69 0.68 -0.11
CA GLU A 118 -38.71 -0.12 -0.80
C GLU A 118 -38.65 0.02 -2.34
N GLU A 119 -38.04 1.07 -2.88
CA GLU A 119 -37.80 1.17 -4.33
C GLU A 119 -36.93 0.00 -4.85
N LEU A 120 -36.04 -0.55 -4.01
CA LEU A 120 -35.23 -1.71 -4.37
C LEU A 120 -36.07 -2.99 -4.53
N GLU A 121 -37.30 -3.04 -4.00
CA GLU A 121 -38.19 -4.20 -4.11
C GLU A 121 -38.37 -4.61 -5.58
N LYS A 122 -38.61 -3.63 -6.45
CA LYS A 122 -38.92 -3.82 -7.88
C LYS A 122 -37.68 -4.09 -8.75
N MET A 123 -36.47 -3.83 -8.25
CA MET A 123 -35.22 -3.92 -9.00
C MET A 123 -34.61 -5.33 -8.92
N THR A 124 -35.31 -6.33 -9.45
CA THR A 124 -34.95 -7.76 -9.28
C THR A 124 -33.74 -8.21 -10.12
N HIS A 125 -33.39 -7.49 -11.18
CA HIS A 125 -32.31 -7.85 -12.11
C HIS A 125 -30.92 -7.31 -11.72
N LEU A 126 -30.82 -6.64 -10.57
CA LEU A 126 -29.55 -6.08 -10.08
C LEU A 126 -28.48 -7.17 -9.93
N SER A 127 -27.28 -6.87 -10.41
CA SER A 127 -26.15 -7.79 -10.48
C SER A 127 -24.83 -7.09 -10.16
N GLY A 128 -23.82 -7.88 -9.77
CA GLY A 128 -22.51 -7.35 -9.41
C GLY A 128 -22.50 -6.64 -8.06
N THR A 129 -22.19 -5.34 -8.04
CA THR A 129 -22.04 -4.55 -6.80
C THR A 129 -23.21 -3.61 -6.58
N LEU A 130 -23.82 -3.67 -5.40
CA LEU A 130 -24.79 -2.69 -4.93
C LEU A 130 -24.30 -2.04 -3.64
N HIS A 131 -24.20 -0.72 -3.62
CA HIS A 131 -23.87 0.04 -2.41
C HIS A 131 -25.10 0.81 -1.93
N ILE A 132 -25.63 0.49 -0.76
CA ILE A 132 -26.75 1.21 -0.15
C ILE A 132 -26.21 2.17 0.91
N SER A 133 -26.44 3.47 0.71
CA SER A 133 -25.93 4.54 1.57
C SER A 133 -27.09 5.26 2.26
N LYS A 134 -26.79 5.87 3.42
CA LYS A 134 -27.76 6.52 4.32
C LYS A 134 -28.78 5.57 4.93
N LEU A 135 -28.36 4.37 5.27
CA LEU A 135 -29.23 3.36 5.86
C LEU A 135 -29.91 3.81 7.15
N GLU A 136 -29.42 4.84 7.85
CA GLU A 136 -30.12 5.46 8.99
C GLU A 136 -31.51 6.01 8.64
N LYS A 137 -31.83 6.15 7.35
CA LYS A 137 -33.13 6.65 6.86
C LYS A 137 -34.08 5.52 6.42
N ALA A 138 -33.65 4.27 6.49
CA ALA A 138 -34.44 3.13 6.05
C ALA A 138 -35.52 2.78 7.10
N ALA A 139 -36.77 3.16 6.85
CA ALA A 139 -37.88 2.86 7.76
C ALA A 139 -38.35 1.40 7.72
N ASN A 140 -38.25 0.75 6.54
CA ASN A 140 -38.64 -0.66 6.35
C ASN A 140 -37.60 -1.37 5.48
N ALA A 141 -36.44 -1.66 6.05
CA ALA A 141 -35.32 -2.23 5.31
C ALA A 141 -35.63 -3.58 4.65
N ARG A 142 -36.56 -4.36 5.23
CA ARG A 142 -37.00 -5.65 4.70
C ARG A 142 -37.68 -5.55 3.34
N ALA A 143 -38.30 -4.41 3.04
CA ALA A 143 -38.91 -4.17 1.72
C ALA A 143 -37.88 -4.18 0.58
N ALA A 144 -36.59 -3.99 0.88
CA ALA A 144 -35.53 -4.05 -0.11
C ALA A 144 -35.37 -5.43 -0.76
N LYS A 145 -35.88 -6.52 -0.15
CA LYS A 145 -35.81 -7.91 -0.66
C LYS A 145 -34.43 -8.29 -1.23
N LEU A 146 -33.36 -8.02 -0.48
CA LEU A 146 -32.00 -8.32 -0.94
C LEU A 146 -31.73 -9.83 -1.00
N ASN A 147 -32.43 -10.60 -0.17
CA ASN A 147 -32.49 -12.06 -0.22
C ASN A 147 -33.07 -12.59 -1.54
N GLU A 148 -33.84 -11.83 -2.32
CA GLU A 148 -34.35 -12.28 -3.62
C GLU A 148 -33.40 -11.94 -4.78
N LYS A 149 -32.37 -11.09 -4.54
CA LYS A 149 -31.45 -10.56 -5.56
C LYS A 149 -30.23 -11.48 -5.74
N LYS A 150 -30.46 -12.64 -6.36
CA LYS A 150 -29.48 -13.73 -6.48
C LYS A 150 -28.22 -13.41 -7.29
N SER A 151 -28.28 -12.41 -8.16
CA SER A 151 -27.21 -12.02 -9.08
C SER A 151 -26.21 -11.00 -8.48
N LEU A 152 -26.42 -10.56 -7.24
CA LEU A 152 -25.49 -9.68 -6.55
C LEU A 152 -24.29 -10.47 -6.00
N ASP A 153 -23.09 -10.07 -6.42
CA ASP A 153 -21.83 -10.60 -5.90
C ASP A 153 -21.33 -9.82 -4.69
N LYS A 154 -21.64 -8.51 -4.62
CA LYS A 154 -21.12 -7.60 -3.60
C LYS A 154 -22.17 -6.64 -3.07
N LEU A 155 -22.21 -6.49 -1.75
CA LEU A 155 -23.04 -5.52 -1.06
C LEU A 155 -22.18 -4.60 -0.17
N VAL A 156 -22.51 -3.32 -0.22
CA VAL A 156 -21.94 -2.32 0.69
C VAL A 156 -23.10 -1.64 1.41
N PHE A 157 -23.10 -1.71 2.74
CA PHE A 157 -24.05 -1.03 3.61
C PHE A 157 -23.34 0.13 4.31
N GLU A 158 -23.80 1.37 4.08
CA GLU A 158 -23.20 2.59 4.62
C GLU A 158 -24.21 3.44 5.37
N TRP A 159 -23.86 3.76 6.61
CA TRP A 159 -24.53 4.78 7.43
C TRP A 159 -23.75 6.09 7.39
N SER A 160 -24.40 7.21 7.70
CA SER A 160 -23.67 8.46 7.90
C SER A 160 -22.82 8.42 9.17
N ASP A 161 -21.59 8.91 9.06
CA ASP A 161 -20.69 9.22 10.17
C ASP A 161 -21.22 10.40 11.02
N ARG A 162 -22.11 10.11 11.97
CA ARG A 162 -22.58 11.06 12.99
C ARG A 162 -22.52 10.38 14.35
N VAL A 163 -22.10 11.12 15.37
CA VAL A 163 -22.11 10.65 16.76
C VAL A 163 -23.56 10.42 17.18
N VAL A 164 -23.89 9.17 17.50
CA VAL A 164 -25.22 8.74 17.95
C VAL A 164 -25.30 9.00 19.44
N ASN A 165 -26.11 9.99 19.85
CA ASN A 165 -26.13 10.49 21.23
C ASN A 165 -27.00 9.67 22.21
N THR A 166 -27.70 8.61 21.78
CA THR A 166 -28.60 7.83 22.65
C THR A 166 -28.50 6.31 22.41
N GLN A 167 -28.98 5.52 23.38
CA GLN A 167 -29.06 4.05 23.33
C GLN A 167 -30.23 3.56 22.45
N ASP A 168 -31.34 4.30 22.42
CA ASP A 168 -32.56 3.96 21.66
C ASP A 168 -32.38 4.05 20.12
N GLU A 169 -31.47 4.90 19.66
CA GLU A 169 -31.08 4.94 18.26
C GLU A 169 -30.26 3.70 17.86
N ALA A 170 -29.53 3.07 18.78
CA ALA A 170 -28.71 1.89 18.45
C ALA A 170 -29.56 0.61 18.24
N THR A 171 -30.64 0.43 19.02
CA THR A 171 -31.56 -0.72 18.86
C THR A 171 -32.34 -0.65 17.56
N THR A 172 -32.74 0.56 17.14
CA THR A 172 -33.39 0.80 15.85
C THR A 172 -32.47 0.38 14.69
N GLU A 173 -31.20 0.75 14.76
CA GLU A 173 -30.22 0.44 13.71
C GLU A 173 -29.86 -1.06 13.66
N ASN A 174 -29.91 -1.76 14.81
CA ASN A 174 -29.85 -3.22 14.84
C ASN A 174 -30.97 -3.85 14.00
N SER A 175 -32.20 -3.35 14.14
CA SER A 175 -33.34 -3.82 13.34
C SER A 175 -33.13 -3.59 11.84
N VAL A 176 -32.61 -2.42 11.45
CA VAL A 176 -32.35 -2.10 10.03
C VAL A 176 -31.39 -3.12 9.41
N LEU A 177 -30.26 -3.40 10.07
CA LEU A 177 -29.28 -4.35 9.56
C LEU A 177 -29.81 -5.80 9.61
N GLU A 178 -30.60 -6.17 10.63
CA GLU A 178 -31.30 -7.46 10.71
C GLU A 178 -32.27 -7.67 9.52
N ASP A 179 -33.00 -6.63 9.14
CA ASP A 179 -34.04 -6.67 8.10
C ASP A 179 -33.50 -6.72 6.67
N LEU A 180 -32.27 -6.22 6.42
CA LEU A 180 -31.70 -6.16 5.06
C LEU A 180 -31.45 -7.55 4.45
N GLN A 181 -31.16 -8.56 5.27
CA GLN A 181 -30.91 -9.98 4.92
C GLN A 181 -30.42 -10.23 3.47
N PRO A 182 -29.10 -10.28 3.22
CA PRO A 182 -28.57 -10.59 1.90
C PRO A 182 -28.87 -12.01 1.42
N HIS A 183 -28.87 -12.23 0.11
CA HIS A 183 -28.95 -13.59 -0.46
C HIS A 183 -27.67 -14.39 -0.19
N SER A 184 -27.79 -15.71 -0.08
CA SER A 184 -26.69 -16.63 0.25
C SER A 184 -25.59 -16.72 -0.81
N ASN A 185 -25.85 -16.30 -2.06
CA ASN A 185 -24.86 -16.23 -3.16
C ASN A 185 -23.83 -15.09 -2.99
N LEU A 186 -24.05 -14.17 -2.05
CA LEU A 186 -23.20 -13.01 -1.87
C LEU A 186 -21.75 -13.42 -1.57
N LYS A 187 -20.78 -12.84 -2.30
CA LYS A 187 -19.35 -13.15 -2.17
C LYS A 187 -18.58 -12.11 -1.34
N GLU A 188 -18.94 -10.83 -1.45
CA GLU A 188 -18.31 -9.74 -0.69
C GLU A 188 -19.34 -8.89 0.06
N LEU A 189 -19.12 -8.65 1.36
CA LEU A 189 -19.94 -7.78 2.19
C LEU A 189 -19.09 -6.69 2.85
N GLN A 190 -19.53 -5.44 2.76
CA GLN A 190 -18.93 -4.33 3.48
C GLN A 190 -19.97 -3.61 4.34
N ILE A 191 -19.68 -3.42 5.62
CA ILE A 191 -20.52 -2.69 6.56
C ILE A 191 -19.71 -1.48 7.06
N LEU A 192 -20.20 -0.29 6.77
CA LEU A 192 -19.52 0.98 6.96
C LEU A 192 -20.31 1.90 7.90
N CYS A 193 -19.65 2.43 8.92
CA CYS A 193 -20.19 3.38 9.88
C CYS A 193 -21.44 2.87 10.63
N TYR A 194 -21.59 1.55 10.77
CA TYR A 194 -22.76 0.95 11.40
C TYR A 194 -22.95 1.45 12.83
N ARG A 195 -24.18 1.87 13.11
CA ARG A 195 -24.57 2.60 14.32
C ARG A 195 -25.16 1.71 15.41
N GLY A 196 -25.51 0.47 15.06
CA GLY A 196 -25.97 -0.52 16.01
C GLY A 196 -24.85 -1.00 16.92
N ASN A 197 -25.22 -1.72 17.97
CA ASN A 197 -24.31 -2.29 18.95
C ASN A 197 -24.14 -3.81 18.82
N GLU A 198 -24.98 -4.45 18.00
CA GLU A 198 -24.96 -5.90 17.76
C GLU A 198 -25.01 -6.19 16.26
N PHE A 199 -24.29 -7.25 15.84
CA PHE A 199 -24.43 -7.79 14.48
C PHE A 199 -25.64 -8.73 14.39
N PRO A 200 -26.28 -8.78 13.21
CA PRO A 200 -27.55 -9.47 13.00
C PRO A 200 -27.42 -11.00 13.09
N THR A 201 -28.54 -11.67 13.35
CA THR A 201 -28.62 -13.12 13.50
C THR A 201 -28.19 -13.87 12.23
N TRP A 202 -28.50 -13.32 11.06
CA TRP A 202 -28.11 -13.93 9.77
C TRP A 202 -26.59 -13.98 9.53
N MET A 203 -25.78 -13.17 10.26
CA MET A 203 -24.31 -13.31 10.27
C MET A 203 -23.82 -14.40 11.22
N LYS A 204 -24.63 -14.78 12.22
CA LYS A 204 -24.31 -15.77 13.25
C LYS A 204 -24.77 -17.18 12.85
N GLU A 205 -25.89 -17.29 12.13
CA GLU A 205 -26.54 -18.55 11.75
C GLU A 205 -26.12 -19.12 10.39
N GLY A 206 -25.07 -18.56 9.76
CA GLY A 206 -24.50 -19.13 8.54
C GLY A 206 -25.31 -19.02 7.26
N ARG A 207 -26.19 -18.02 7.17
CA ARG A 207 -27.00 -17.82 5.95
C ARG A 207 -26.18 -17.37 4.75
N LEU A 208 -25.01 -16.77 4.99
CA LEU A 208 -24.11 -16.27 3.94
C LEU A 208 -23.06 -17.31 3.54
N GLN A 209 -23.53 -18.47 3.08
CA GLN A 209 -22.67 -19.62 2.82
C GLN A 209 -21.56 -19.33 1.80
N ASN A 210 -21.80 -18.50 0.78
CA ASN A 210 -20.83 -18.14 -0.27
C ASN A 210 -19.97 -16.90 0.03
N LEU A 211 -20.05 -16.34 1.23
CA LEU A 211 -19.33 -15.12 1.58
C LEU A 211 -17.83 -15.40 1.77
N ALA A 212 -17.01 -14.85 0.88
CA ALA A 212 -15.55 -14.95 0.94
C ALA A 212 -14.92 -13.75 1.67
N SER A 213 -15.44 -12.54 1.46
CA SER A 213 -14.86 -11.31 2.03
C SER A 213 -15.83 -10.52 2.90
N LEU A 214 -15.40 -10.17 4.11
CA LEU A 214 -16.11 -9.29 5.03
C LEU A 214 -15.24 -8.09 5.43
N THR A 215 -15.77 -6.88 5.24
CA THR A 215 -15.15 -5.62 5.71
C THR A 215 -16.07 -4.92 6.69
N LEU A 216 -15.55 -4.62 7.88
CA LEU A 216 -16.21 -3.81 8.90
C LEU A 216 -15.37 -2.55 9.12
N ASN A 217 -15.96 -1.37 8.96
CA ASN A 217 -15.25 -0.11 9.12
C ASN A 217 -16.10 0.92 9.86
N GLY A 218 -15.59 1.46 10.97
CA GLY A 218 -16.28 2.50 11.73
C GLY A 218 -17.53 2.01 12.45
N CYS A 219 -17.61 0.72 12.79
CA CYS A 219 -18.70 0.13 13.58
C CYS A 219 -18.48 0.40 15.07
N LEU A 220 -18.55 1.68 15.47
CA LEU A 220 -17.99 2.19 16.73
C LEU A 220 -18.65 1.66 18.01
N LYS A 221 -19.93 1.26 17.95
CA LYS A 221 -20.70 0.76 19.11
C LYS A 221 -20.73 -0.76 19.22
N CYS A 222 -20.21 -1.49 18.23
CA CYS A 222 -20.23 -2.96 18.21
C CYS A 222 -19.27 -3.52 19.26
N LYS A 223 -19.79 -4.29 20.21
CA LYS A 223 -19.01 -4.84 21.32
C LYS A 223 -18.39 -6.20 21.01
N THR A 224 -19.13 -7.03 20.26
CA THR A 224 -18.77 -8.41 19.98
C THR A 224 -19.05 -8.72 18.52
N LEU A 225 -18.10 -9.36 17.85
CA LEU A 225 -18.25 -9.89 16.49
C LEU A 225 -18.19 -11.42 16.59
N ALA A 226 -19.36 -12.04 16.65
CA ALA A 226 -19.48 -13.50 16.59
C ALA A 226 -19.83 -13.91 15.15
N LEU A 227 -18.83 -14.45 14.45
CA LEU A 227 -19.03 -15.20 13.22
C LEU A 227 -18.90 -16.66 13.66
N GLY A 228 -20.01 -17.38 13.87
CA GLY A 228 -19.96 -18.76 14.37
C GLY A 228 -19.31 -19.72 13.36
N ASP A 229 -19.39 -21.03 13.64
CA ASP A 229 -18.88 -22.13 12.80
C ASP A 229 -19.57 -22.29 11.42
N GLN A 230 -20.22 -21.25 10.91
CA GLN A 230 -21.35 -21.35 10.00
C GLN A 230 -21.18 -20.56 8.69
N LEU A 231 -20.00 -19.98 8.39
CA LEU A 231 -19.66 -19.48 7.04
C LEU A 231 -18.85 -20.55 6.27
N PRO A 232 -19.51 -21.55 5.64
CA PRO A 232 -18.85 -22.73 5.10
C PRO A 232 -18.05 -22.54 3.81
N ASN A 233 -18.24 -21.47 3.01
CA ASN A 233 -17.34 -21.20 1.87
C ASN A 233 -16.27 -20.17 2.20
N LEU A 234 -16.24 -19.70 3.44
CA LEU A 234 -14.98 -19.33 4.06
C LEU A 234 -14.22 -20.62 4.43
N ARG A 235 -14.21 -21.71 3.63
CA ARG A 235 -13.61 -23.02 3.99
C ARG A 235 -12.94 -23.83 2.87
N GLU A 236 -13.29 -23.73 1.59
CA GLU A 236 -12.59 -24.48 0.53
C GLU A 236 -12.36 -23.69 -0.76
N LEU A 237 -11.09 -23.69 -1.18
CA LEU A 237 -10.45 -23.21 -2.41
C LEU A 237 -11.32 -22.37 -3.36
N TYR A 238 -11.32 -21.04 -3.24
CA TYR A 238 -11.09 -20.07 -4.33
C TYR A 238 -11.05 -18.62 -3.80
N ILE A 239 -9.83 -18.06 -3.75
CA ILE A 239 -9.43 -16.63 -3.79
C ILE A 239 -10.46 -15.61 -3.27
N LYS A 240 -10.55 -15.47 -1.94
CA LYS A 240 -10.34 -14.24 -1.15
C LYS A 240 -10.82 -14.45 0.29
N ASP A 241 -10.03 -15.11 1.13
CA ASP A 241 -10.37 -15.36 2.54
C ASP A 241 -9.79 -14.30 3.46
N TYR A 242 -10.42 -13.10 3.49
CA TYR A 242 -9.94 -12.03 4.36
C TYR A 242 -11.02 -11.28 5.15
N LEU A 243 -10.75 -11.10 6.44
CA LEU A 243 -11.53 -10.31 7.37
C LEU A 243 -10.80 -9.01 7.68
N LYS A 244 -11.48 -7.90 7.48
CA LYS A 244 -10.93 -6.56 7.70
C LYS A 244 -11.76 -5.79 8.71
N ILE A 245 -11.15 -5.45 9.84
CA ILE A 245 -11.81 -4.73 10.92
C ILE A 245 -11.05 -3.43 11.15
N LYS A 246 -11.71 -2.31 10.89
CA LYS A 246 -11.12 -0.97 10.97
C LYS A 246 -11.91 -0.05 11.87
N ARG A 247 -11.22 0.69 12.72
CA ARG A 247 -11.80 1.75 13.55
C ARG A 247 -12.99 1.24 14.37
N CYS A 248 -12.91 0.02 14.90
CA CYS A 248 -13.93 -0.56 15.76
C CYS A 248 -13.52 -0.36 17.23
N ASN A 249 -13.90 0.78 17.81
CA ASN A 249 -13.47 1.20 19.15
C ASN A 249 -14.18 0.49 20.31
N SER A 250 -15.20 -0.33 20.04
CA SER A 250 -15.92 -1.10 21.07
C SER A 250 -15.70 -2.61 20.97
N LEU A 251 -15.02 -3.10 19.94
CA LEU A 251 -14.86 -4.52 19.69
C LEU A 251 -13.76 -5.08 20.61
N ARG A 252 -14.14 -5.87 21.63
CA ARG A 252 -13.19 -6.45 22.57
C ARG A 252 -12.64 -7.80 22.12
N ALA A 253 -13.44 -8.58 21.39
CA ALA A 253 -13.10 -9.93 20.94
C ALA A 253 -13.27 -10.11 19.42
N LEU A 254 -12.41 -10.96 18.83
CA LEU A 254 -12.45 -11.32 17.41
C LEU A 254 -13.22 -12.62 17.16
N PRO A 255 -13.81 -12.77 15.96
CA PRO A 255 -14.35 -14.05 15.52
C PRO A 255 -13.22 -15.04 15.28
N VAL A 256 -13.55 -16.30 15.46
CA VAL A 256 -12.61 -17.41 15.49
C VAL A 256 -13.10 -18.40 14.44
N VAL A 257 -12.43 -18.49 13.29
CA VAL A 257 -12.91 -19.26 12.12
C VAL A 257 -11.73 -20.02 11.46
N PRO A 258 -11.80 -21.37 11.29
CA PRO A 258 -10.63 -22.23 11.03
C PRO A 258 -9.82 -21.89 9.78
N TYR A 259 -10.49 -21.27 8.82
CA TYR A 259 -10.09 -21.21 7.42
C TYR A 259 -9.78 -19.78 6.95
N LEU A 260 -9.81 -18.81 7.85
CA LEU A 260 -9.46 -17.43 7.53
C LEU A 260 -7.99 -17.38 7.11
N GLN A 261 -7.67 -16.91 5.91
CA GLN A 261 -6.29 -16.81 5.44
C GLN A 261 -5.65 -15.46 5.75
N ILE A 262 -6.42 -14.37 5.76
CA ILE A 262 -5.88 -13.03 5.98
C ILE A 262 -6.74 -12.26 6.98
N LEU A 263 -6.10 -11.70 8.00
CA LEU A 263 -6.75 -10.85 8.99
C LEU A 263 -6.07 -9.48 9.03
N ILE A 264 -6.84 -8.43 8.81
CA ILE A 264 -6.34 -7.04 8.86
C ILE A 264 -7.12 -6.25 9.91
N LEU A 265 -6.42 -5.84 10.96
CA LEU A 265 -6.89 -5.04 12.07
C LEU A 265 -6.23 -3.66 12.00
N ILE A 266 -7.02 -2.58 11.95
CA ILE A 266 -6.51 -1.21 11.92
C ILE A 266 -7.28 -0.32 12.89
N ASP A 267 -6.58 0.40 13.76
CA ASP A 267 -7.14 1.38 14.69
C ASP A 267 -8.25 0.78 15.58
N ASN A 268 -8.02 -0.43 16.10
CA ASN A 268 -8.95 -1.08 17.04
C ASN A 268 -8.44 -0.89 18.47
N LEU A 269 -8.85 0.22 19.08
CA LEU A 269 -8.22 0.75 20.29
C LEU A 269 -8.47 -0.04 21.57
N ILE A 270 -9.53 -0.85 21.62
CA ILE A 270 -9.89 -1.62 22.82
C ILE A 270 -9.82 -3.13 22.65
N LEU A 271 -9.32 -3.60 21.50
CA LEU A 271 -9.21 -5.03 21.24
C LEU A 271 -8.19 -5.62 22.23
N GLU A 272 -8.70 -6.37 23.21
CA GLU A 272 -7.91 -6.93 24.31
C GLU A 272 -8.01 -8.47 24.34
N ASP A 273 -9.16 -9.04 23.94
CA ASP A 273 -9.48 -10.46 24.10
C ASP A 273 -9.37 -11.21 22.76
N TRP A 274 -8.18 -11.71 22.42
CA TRP A 274 -8.02 -12.64 21.29
C TRP A 274 -7.78 -14.07 21.76
N HIS A 275 -8.87 -14.82 21.94
CA HIS A 275 -8.83 -16.20 22.42
C HIS A 275 -8.92 -17.19 21.26
N GLU A 276 -8.09 -18.24 21.28
CA GLU A 276 -8.24 -19.40 20.42
C GLU A 276 -9.33 -20.33 20.95
N VAL A 277 -10.07 -20.95 20.04
CA VAL A 277 -11.01 -22.03 20.36
C VAL A 277 -10.65 -23.26 19.54
N ASN A 278 -10.69 -24.45 20.16
CA ASN A 278 -10.62 -25.71 19.42
C ASN A 278 -12.01 -26.01 18.86
N LEU A 279 -12.12 -26.01 17.54
CA LEU A 279 -13.35 -26.31 16.85
C LEU A 279 -13.46 -27.82 16.63
N VAL A 280 -14.61 -28.38 16.98
CA VAL A 280 -14.87 -29.81 16.79
C VAL A 280 -15.29 -30.01 15.34
N MET A 281 -14.43 -30.65 14.55
CA MET A 281 -14.76 -31.00 13.17
C MET A 281 -15.14 -32.47 13.06
N GLU A 282 -16.21 -32.74 12.32
CA GLU A 282 -16.58 -34.08 11.89
C GLU A 282 -15.76 -34.41 10.64
N VAL A 283 -14.92 -35.44 10.74
CA VAL A 283 -14.21 -36.00 9.58
C VAL A 283 -14.87 -37.33 9.28
N ASP A 284 -15.43 -37.46 8.08
CA ASP A 284 -15.95 -38.75 7.60
C ASP A 284 -14.78 -39.61 7.13
N ASN A 285 -14.59 -40.75 7.79
CA ASN A 285 -13.63 -41.76 7.35
C ASN A 285 -14.30 -42.61 6.26
N ASP A 286 -13.53 -43.17 5.32
CA ASP A 286 -13.99 -44.11 4.27
C ASP A 286 -14.75 -45.36 4.78
N GLN A 287 -14.84 -45.54 6.11
CA GLN A 287 -15.54 -46.63 6.78
C GLN A 287 -16.82 -46.19 7.53
N GLY A 288 -17.28 -44.95 7.35
CA GLY A 288 -18.55 -44.46 7.93
C GLY A 288 -18.56 -44.37 9.46
N GLN A 289 -17.38 -44.32 10.10
CA GLN A 289 -17.24 -44.07 11.53
C GLN A 289 -16.93 -42.59 11.78
N HIS A 290 -17.86 -41.87 12.41
CA HIS A 290 -17.68 -40.49 12.85
C HIS A 290 -16.54 -40.41 13.88
N LYS A 291 -15.43 -39.79 13.51
CA LYS A 291 -14.35 -39.46 14.45
C LYS A 291 -14.29 -37.96 14.59
N THR A 292 -14.57 -37.46 15.80
CA THR A 292 -14.40 -36.05 16.12
C THR A 292 -12.91 -35.78 16.38
N SER A 293 -12.33 -34.83 15.64
CA SER A 293 -10.98 -34.32 15.92
C SER A 293 -11.06 -32.83 16.26
N PRO A 294 -10.53 -32.39 17.41
CA PRO A 294 -10.38 -30.97 17.67
C PRO A 294 -9.35 -30.36 16.72
N GLN A 295 -9.71 -29.29 16.02
CA GLN A 295 -8.79 -28.50 15.21
C GLN A 295 -8.69 -27.05 15.71
N PRO A 296 -7.50 -26.44 15.67
CA PRO A 296 -7.31 -25.03 15.97
C PRO A 296 -8.07 -24.16 14.97
N SER A 297 -8.65 -23.10 15.48
CA SER A 297 -9.52 -22.20 14.73
C SER A 297 -8.81 -21.12 13.91
N LEU A 298 -7.48 -21.09 13.88
CA LEU A 298 -6.70 -20.17 13.04
C LEU A 298 -5.61 -20.91 12.26
N ILE A 299 -5.79 -22.21 12.04
CA ILE A 299 -4.79 -23.08 11.43
C ILE A 299 -4.43 -22.65 9.99
N GLU A 300 -5.39 -22.10 9.24
CA GLU A 300 -5.17 -21.61 7.87
C GLU A 300 -4.74 -20.14 7.77
N LEU A 301 -4.59 -19.42 8.88
CA LEU A 301 -4.26 -17.98 8.85
C LEU A 301 -2.84 -17.76 8.33
N LEU A 302 -2.73 -17.25 7.10
CA LEU A 302 -1.50 -17.00 6.37
C LEU A 302 -0.95 -15.61 6.62
N GLU A 303 -1.80 -14.59 6.64
CA GLU A 303 -1.39 -13.20 6.80
C GLU A 303 -2.15 -12.55 7.95
N LEU A 304 -1.40 -11.98 8.89
CA LEU A 304 -1.94 -11.14 9.93
C LEU A 304 -1.30 -9.76 9.84
N LYS A 305 -2.17 -8.75 9.85
CA LYS A 305 -1.77 -7.36 9.95
C LYS A 305 -2.51 -6.67 11.09
N GLY A 306 -1.80 -6.32 12.15
CA GLY A 306 -2.29 -5.49 13.25
C GLY A 306 -1.65 -4.10 13.21
N ILE A 307 -2.46 -3.05 13.02
CA ILE A 307 -2.00 -1.66 13.05
C ILE A 307 -2.79 -0.89 14.10
N SER A 308 -2.11 -0.18 14.99
CA SER A 308 -2.73 0.66 16.02
C SER A 308 -3.75 -0.13 16.86
N CYS A 309 -3.36 -1.29 17.39
CA CYS A 309 -4.16 -2.07 18.34
C CYS A 309 -3.47 -2.05 19.72
N PRO A 310 -3.49 -0.90 20.43
CA PRO A 310 -2.66 -0.67 21.60
C PRO A 310 -3.01 -1.58 22.79
N LYS A 311 -4.25 -2.05 22.89
CA LYS A 311 -4.69 -2.95 23.97
C LYS A 311 -4.47 -4.44 23.71
N LEU A 312 -3.97 -4.82 22.53
CA LEU A 312 -3.75 -6.21 22.19
C LEU A 312 -2.54 -6.75 22.96
N GLN A 313 -2.76 -7.69 23.88
CA GLN A 313 -1.72 -8.17 24.80
C GLN A 313 -0.99 -9.41 24.26
N ALA A 314 -1.69 -10.29 23.55
CA ALA A 314 -1.14 -11.56 23.08
C ALA A 314 -1.68 -11.91 21.70
N LEU A 315 -0.86 -12.68 20.97
CA LEU A 315 -1.27 -13.37 19.75
C LEU A 315 -1.74 -14.80 20.10
N PRO A 316 -2.55 -15.42 19.23
CA PRO A 316 -3.02 -16.79 19.40
C PRO A 316 -1.85 -17.81 19.48
N GLU A 317 -1.94 -18.86 20.32
CA GLU A 317 -0.83 -19.80 20.60
C GLU A 317 -0.52 -20.79 19.46
N ILE A 318 -1.54 -21.27 18.74
CA ILE A 318 -1.41 -22.28 17.66
C ILE A 318 -1.21 -21.62 16.27
N PHE A 319 -1.30 -20.30 16.22
CA PHE A 319 -1.16 -19.48 15.02
C PHE A 319 0.23 -19.57 14.35
N ALA A 320 0.21 -19.79 13.03
CA ALA A 320 1.39 -20.06 12.20
C ALA A 320 1.35 -19.31 10.85
N PRO A 321 1.46 -17.96 10.85
CA PRO A 321 1.35 -17.18 9.63
C PRO A 321 2.55 -17.35 8.71
N GLN A 322 2.34 -17.11 7.42
CA GLN A 322 3.40 -16.82 6.45
C GLN A 322 3.86 -15.38 6.53
N LYS A 323 2.95 -14.45 6.82
CA LYS A 323 3.20 -13.02 6.85
C LYS A 323 2.61 -12.38 8.10
N LEU A 324 3.45 -11.69 8.87
CA LEU A 324 3.05 -11.04 10.11
C LEU A 324 3.53 -9.58 10.11
N GLU A 325 2.58 -8.64 10.15
CA GLU A 325 2.85 -7.20 10.24
C GLU A 325 2.20 -6.63 11.50
N ILE A 326 3.00 -6.12 12.44
CA ILE A 326 2.53 -5.47 13.66
C ILE A 326 3.06 -4.05 13.68
N SER A 327 2.16 -3.08 13.83
CA SER A 327 2.50 -1.67 13.93
C SER A 327 1.72 -1.02 15.06
N ARG A 328 2.39 -0.26 15.94
CA ARG A 328 1.76 0.50 17.03
C ARG A 328 0.84 -0.35 17.94
N CYS A 329 1.29 -1.56 18.27
CA CYS A 329 0.64 -2.45 19.24
C CYS A 329 1.52 -2.56 20.49
N GLU A 330 1.40 -1.59 21.40
CA GLU A 330 2.35 -1.36 22.48
C GLU A 330 2.34 -2.45 23.56
N LEU A 331 1.18 -3.04 23.89
CA LEU A 331 1.12 -4.10 24.91
C LEU A 331 1.56 -5.49 24.41
N LEU A 332 1.76 -5.65 23.09
CA LEU A 332 2.18 -6.93 22.52
C LEU A 332 3.69 -7.11 22.66
N THR A 333 4.10 -7.96 23.61
CA THR A 333 5.52 -8.12 23.99
C THR A 333 6.12 -9.47 23.64
N THR A 334 5.30 -10.49 23.35
CA THR A 334 5.76 -11.86 23.07
C THR A 334 5.12 -12.44 21.79
N PHE A 335 5.82 -13.40 21.20
CA PHE A 335 5.28 -14.25 20.15
C PHE A 335 4.81 -15.59 20.75
N PRO A 336 3.85 -16.28 20.10
CA PRO A 336 3.46 -17.62 20.50
C PRO A 336 4.62 -18.62 20.35
N PRO A 337 4.56 -19.79 21.02
CA PRO A 337 5.67 -20.73 21.08
C PRO A 337 6.21 -21.13 19.68
N PRO A 338 7.55 -21.23 19.52
CA PRO A 338 8.23 -21.33 18.22
C PRO A 338 7.95 -22.62 17.42
N GLN A 339 7.33 -23.64 18.03
CA GLN A 339 7.04 -24.91 17.36
C GLN A 339 6.12 -24.75 16.13
N ASN A 340 5.37 -23.65 16.09
CA ASN A 340 4.38 -23.32 15.06
C ASN A 340 4.89 -22.31 14.02
N GLY A 341 6.08 -21.72 14.19
CA GLY A 341 6.67 -20.73 13.27
C GLY A 341 7.17 -21.27 11.93
N ARG A 342 6.84 -22.52 11.57
CA ARG A 342 7.39 -23.24 10.39
C ARG A 342 7.00 -22.64 9.04
N ARG A 343 6.12 -21.64 9.02
CA ARG A 343 5.61 -21.01 7.79
C ARG A 343 6.03 -19.56 7.65
N LEU A 344 6.51 -18.92 8.72
CA LEU A 344 6.74 -17.48 8.74
C LEU A 344 7.88 -17.09 7.79
N GLN A 345 7.52 -16.44 6.69
CA GLN A 345 8.40 -15.97 5.63
C GLN A 345 8.66 -14.46 5.72
N HIS A 346 7.68 -13.69 6.21
CA HIS A 346 7.82 -12.24 6.35
C HIS A 346 7.36 -11.75 7.72
N LEU A 347 8.22 -10.99 8.40
CA LEU A 347 7.92 -10.33 9.66
C LEU A 347 8.22 -8.83 9.55
N ALA A 348 7.24 -7.99 9.89
CA ALA A 348 7.40 -6.55 9.97
C ALA A 348 6.90 -5.99 11.31
N LEU A 349 7.78 -5.26 11.99
CA LEU A 349 7.51 -4.62 13.28
C LEU A 349 7.73 -3.10 13.15
N ASP A 350 6.74 -2.29 13.50
CA ASP A 350 6.79 -0.84 13.37
C ASP A 350 6.22 -0.09 14.59
N GLY A 351 7.06 0.64 15.33
CA GLY A 351 6.58 1.43 16.47
C GLY A 351 5.92 0.59 17.57
N CYS A 352 6.41 -0.64 17.80
CA CYS A 352 6.04 -1.47 18.94
C CYS A 352 6.91 -1.14 20.17
N ASP A 353 6.41 -1.47 21.37
CA ASP A 353 7.00 -1.04 22.65
C ASP A 353 8.43 -1.54 22.90
N ASP A 354 9.26 -0.65 23.45
CA ASP A 354 10.61 -0.79 24.04
C ASP A 354 11.58 -1.84 23.44
N GLY A 355 11.38 -2.25 22.18
CA GLY A 355 12.07 -3.36 21.54
C GLY A 355 11.75 -4.74 22.13
N ALA A 356 10.78 -4.88 23.04
CA ALA A 356 10.45 -6.15 23.69
C ALA A 356 10.09 -7.25 22.68
N LEU A 357 9.21 -6.90 21.74
CA LEU A 357 8.80 -7.81 20.67
C LEU A 357 9.96 -8.19 19.75
N VAL A 358 10.90 -7.26 19.48
CA VAL A 358 12.10 -7.55 18.68
C VAL A 358 13.02 -8.55 19.39
N ARG A 359 13.08 -8.52 20.72
CA ARG A 359 13.83 -9.49 21.53
C ARG A 359 13.16 -10.86 21.59
N ALA A 360 11.84 -10.91 21.37
CA ALA A 360 11.05 -12.13 21.44
C ALA A 360 10.94 -12.87 20.09
N ILE A 361 11.55 -12.37 19.00
CA ILE A 361 11.46 -12.98 17.66
C ILE A 361 11.91 -14.46 17.75
N PRO A 362 11.05 -15.42 17.34
CA PRO A 362 11.32 -16.84 17.51
C PRO A 362 12.37 -17.37 16.53
N ASP A 363 13.00 -18.49 16.90
CA ASP A 363 13.87 -19.28 16.02
C ASP A 363 13.08 -19.75 14.78
N THR A 364 13.54 -19.39 13.59
CA THR A 364 12.91 -19.84 12.34
C THR A 364 13.91 -19.95 11.20
N ASN A 365 13.82 -21.07 10.46
CA ASN A 365 14.61 -21.32 9.27
C ASN A 365 13.89 -20.88 7.98
N TYR A 366 12.66 -20.39 8.09
CA TYR A 366 11.77 -20.11 6.96
C TYR A 366 11.62 -18.62 6.67
N LEU A 367 12.11 -17.75 7.56
CA LEU A 367 11.99 -16.31 7.42
C LEU A 367 12.86 -15.83 6.25
N ASP A 368 12.24 -15.28 5.22
CA ASP A 368 12.90 -14.69 4.05
C ASP A 368 13.18 -13.19 4.27
N SER A 369 12.32 -12.49 5.01
CA SER A 369 12.38 -11.04 5.14
C SER A 369 11.97 -10.55 6.53
N LEU A 370 12.80 -9.66 7.11
CA LEU A 370 12.59 -9.04 8.40
C LEU A 370 12.63 -7.50 8.28
N VAL A 371 11.59 -6.83 8.76
CA VAL A 371 11.49 -5.37 8.83
C VAL A 371 11.35 -4.92 10.28
N ILE A 372 12.21 -3.99 10.68
CA ILE A 372 12.18 -3.32 11.97
C ILE A 372 12.15 -1.82 11.69
N SER A 373 11.14 -1.14 12.22
CA SER A 373 10.85 0.24 11.92
C SER A 373 10.42 0.99 13.18
N SER A 374 10.90 2.21 13.37
CA SER A 374 10.44 3.10 14.45
C SER A 374 10.48 2.49 15.87
N ILE A 375 11.39 1.54 16.14
CA ILE A 375 11.49 0.89 17.45
C ILE A 375 12.45 1.67 18.35
N SER A 376 11.99 2.08 19.54
CA SER A 376 12.79 2.73 20.58
C SER A 376 13.50 1.71 21.48
N ASN A 377 14.61 2.13 22.11
CA ASN A 377 15.36 1.30 23.08
C ASN A 377 15.76 -0.10 22.58
N ILE A 378 15.92 -0.22 21.26
CA ILE A 378 16.40 -1.42 20.60
C ILE A 378 17.92 -1.57 20.70
N SER A 379 18.62 -0.54 21.18
CA SER A 379 20.07 -0.52 21.23
C SER A 379 20.58 -1.04 22.55
N PRO A 380 21.51 -2.00 22.53
CA PRO A 380 22.00 -2.75 21.37
C PRO A 380 21.00 -3.82 20.88
N LEU A 381 21.03 -4.16 19.58
CA LEU A 381 20.16 -5.21 19.03
C LEU A 381 20.34 -6.52 19.83
N PRO A 382 19.25 -7.26 20.10
CA PRO A 382 19.35 -8.52 20.80
C PRO A 382 20.19 -9.51 20.01
N LYS A 383 20.77 -10.49 20.73
CA LYS A 383 21.28 -11.70 20.09
C LYS A 383 20.10 -12.45 19.51
N TRP A 384 19.83 -12.23 18.23
CA TRP A 384 18.83 -13.01 17.52
C TRP A 384 19.29 -14.46 17.36
N PRO A 385 18.32 -15.38 17.20
CA PRO A 385 18.63 -16.74 16.84
C PRO A 385 19.21 -16.84 15.42
N GLN A 386 19.58 -18.06 15.02
CA GLN A 386 20.06 -18.31 13.67
C GLN A 386 18.91 -18.15 12.67
N PHE A 387 19.08 -17.28 11.68
CA PHE A 387 18.13 -17.11 10.57
C PHE A 387 18.77 -17.57 9.25
N PRO A 388 18.92 -18.90 9.04
CA PRO A 388 19.64 -19.42 7.88
C PRO A 388 18.97 -19.09 6.55
N GLY A 389 17.64 -18.87 6.54
CA GLY A 389 16.87 -18.54 5.34
C GLY A 389 16.72 -17.04 5.03
N LEU A 390 17.15 -16.15 5.93
CA LEU A 390 16.87 -14.72 5.78
C LEU A 390 17.60 -14.13 4.59
N LYS A 391 16.85 -13.55 3.65
CA LYS A 391 17.36 -12.92 2.41
C LYS A 391 17.42 -11.40 2.53
N ALA A 392 16.54 -10.78 3.31
CA ALA A 392 16.45 -9.33 3.40
C ALA A 392 16.19 -8.83 4.82
N LEU A 393 17.01 -7.86 5.27
CA LEU A 393 16.90 -7.19 6.57
C LEU A 393 16.75 -5.67 6.38
N TYR A 394 15.68 -5.13 6.96
CA TYR A 394 15.37 -3.69 6.96
C TYR A 394 15.34 -3.14 8.37
N ILE A 395 16.13 -2.10 8.62
CA ILE A 395 16.13 -1.36 9.88
C ILE A 395 15.92 0.11 9.56
N ARG A 396 14.84 0.70 10.08
CA ARG A 396 14.44 2.08 9.74
C ARG A 396 13.97 2.85 10.96
N ASP A 397 14.24 4.15 10.99
CA ASP A 397 13.68 5.07 11.99
C ASP A 397 13.98 4.65 13.45
N CYS A 398 14.94 3.75 13.66
CA CYS A 398 15.40 3.30 14.97
C CYS A 398 16.42 4.31 15.51
N LYS A 399 15.92 5.38 16.13
CA LYS A 399 16.72 6.55 16.52
C LYS A 399 17.75 6.25 17.61
N ASP A 400 17.50 5.24 18.44
CA ASP A 400 18.40 4.88 19.55
C ASP A 400 19.49 3.88 19.15
N LEU A 401 19.43 3.31 17.95
CA LEU A 401 20.37 2.29 17.47
C LEU A 401 21.80 2.86 17.35
N VAL A 402 22.71 2.38 18.19
CA VAL A 402 24.13 2.80 18.18
C VAL A 402 24.99 1.87 17.30
N SER A 403 24.73 0.56 17.38
CA SER A 403 25.44 -0.49 16.63
C SER A 403 24.50 -1.66 16.34
N LEU A 404 24.84 -2.48 15.34
CA LEU A 404 24.06 -3.69 15.03
C LEU A 404 24.40 -4.89 15.93
N SER A 405 25.57 -4.95 16.54
CA SER A 405 25.90 -5.98 17.52
C SER A 405 26.54 -5.44 18.78
N ASN A 406 26.71 -6.35 19.72
CA ASN A 406 27.12 -6.12 21.10
C ASN A 406 28.46 -6.75 21.48
N GLY A 407 29.15 -7.38 20.52
CA GLY A 407 30.34 -8.18 20.79
C GLY A 407 31.14 -8.50 19.53
N LYS A 408 32.24 -9.25 19.68
CA LYS A 408 33.13 -9.64 18.57
C LYS A 408 32.51 -10.65 17.60
N GLU A 409 31.42 -11.31 18.00
CA GLU A 409 30.64 -12.21 17.14
C GLU A 409 29.51 -11.40 16.51
N GLY A 410 29.70 -10.99 15.25
CA GLY A 410 28.74 -10.12 14.57
C GLY A 410 27.37 -10.76 14.40
N LEU A 411 26.30 -9.99 14.66
CA LEU A 411 24.90 -10.44 14.58
C LEU A 411 24.57 -11.01 13.18
N LEU A 412 25.19 -10.44 12.15
CA LEU A 412 24.93 -10.79 10.75
C LEU A 412 25.58 -12.11 10.32
N ARG A 413 26.52 -12.67 11.12
CA ARG A 413 27.07 -14.02 10.89
C ARG A 413 26.00 -15.11 11.05
N THR A 414 24.94 -14.86 11.80
CA THR A 414 23.85 -15.83 12.00
C THR A 414 22.90 -15.92 10.79
N MET A 415 23.15 -15.15 9.73
CA MET A 415 22.29 -14.97 8.55
C MET A 415 23.04 -15.31 7.24
N PRO A 416 23.43 -16.58 7.01
CA PRO A 416 24.26 -16.98 5.87
C PRO A 416 23.64 -16.74 4.49
N SER A 417 22.33 -16.55 4.38
CA SER A 417 21.62 -16.34 3.10
C SER A 417 21.25 -14.87 2.82
N LEU A 418 21.70 -13.94 3.67
CA LEU A 418 21.31 -12.53 3.59
C LEU A 418 21.88 -11.89 2.33
N LYS A 419 20.99 -11.52 1.40
CA LYS A 419 21.32 -10.83 0.14
C LYS A 419 21.24 -9.31 0.28
N LEU A 420 20.41 -8.82 1.18
CA LEU A 420 20.10 -7.40 1.30
C LEU A 420 20.10 -6.91 2.74
N LEU A 421 20.85 -5.84 2.98
CA LEU A 421 20.82 -5.07 4.21
C LEU A 421 20.47 -3.61 3.91
N SER A 422 19.42 -3.09 4.54
CA SER A 422 19.02 -1.69 4.39
C SER A 422 18.82 -1.03 5.75
N ILE A 423 19.61 0.00 6.03
CA ILE A 423 19.56 0.78 7.26
C ILE A 423 19.25 2.24 6.90
N ARG A 424 18.14 2.79 7.40
CA ARG A 424 17.77 4.19 7.11
C ARG A 424 17.30 4.96 8.34
N ASN A 425 17.60 6.25 8.38
CA ASN A 425 17.15 7.16 9.43
C ASN A 425 17.49 6.68 10.87
N CYS A 426 18.66 6.08 11.04
CA CYS A 426 19.17 5.63 12.34
C CYS A 426 20.10 6.71 12.92
N GLY A 427 19.51 7.62 13.69
CA GLY A 427 20.16 8.86 14.13
C GLY A 427 21.43 8.69 15.00
N LYS A 428 21.53 7.60 15.77
CA LYS A 428 22.67 7.34 16.67
C LYS A 428 23.66 6.30 16.14
N LEU A 429 23.47 5.79 14.92
CA LEU A 429 24.33 4.74 14.39
C LEU A 429 25.72 5.31 14.10
N GLU A 430 26.73 4.86 14.84
CA GLU A 430 28.10 5.39 14.73
C GLU A 430 28.95 4.59 13.75
N THR A 431 28.82 3.26 13.77
CA THR A 431 29.65 2.34 12.98
C THR A 431 28.87 1.15 12.44
N LEU A 432 29.30 0.63 11.28
CA LEU A 432 28.81 -0.61 10.68
C LEU A 432 29.99 -1.52 10.33
N ASN A 433 30.74 -1.94 11.35
CA ASN A 433 31.96 -2.74 11.20
C ASN A 433 31.75 -4.24 11.50
N GLU A 434 30.52 -4.71 11.33
CA GLU A 434 30.16 -6.13 11.48
C GLU A 434 30.85 -7.00 10.43
N GLU A 435 31.11 -8.25 10.77
CA GLU A 435 31.41 -9.25 9.75
C GLU A 435 30.13 -9.61 9.00
N LEU A 436 30.05 -9.11 7.76
CA LEU A 436 28.92 -9.29 6.87
C LEU A 436 28.95 -10.69 6.21
N PRO A 437 27.78 -11.30 5.94
CA PRO A 437 27.69 -12.62 5.32
C PRO A 437 28.12 -12.57 3.85
N ILE A 438 28.82 -13.61 3.40
CA ILE A 438 29.38 -13.72 2.04
C ILE A 438 28.33 -13.68 0.91
N SER A 439 27.05 -13.92 1.23
CA SER A 439 25.92 -13.92 0.31
C SER A 439 25.35 -12.52 0.03
N LEU A 440 25.85 -11.49 0.71
CA LEU A 440 25.33 -10.13 0.60
C LEU A 440 25.56 -9.56 -0.80
N GLU A 441 24.48 -9.17 -1.47
CA GLU A 441 24.46 -8.62 -2.82
C GLU A 441 24.28 -7.10 -2.80
N CYS A 442 23.51 -6.56 -1.84
CA CYS A 442 23.13 -5.16 -1.79
C CYS A 442 23.15 -4.58 -0.38
N VAL A 443 23.75 -3.39 -0.23
CA VAL A 443 23.73 -2.60 1.01
C VAL A 443 23.21 -1.21 0.71
N VAL A 444 22.23 -0.79 1.52
CA VAL A 444 21.61 0.53 1.46
C VAL A 444 21.75 1.22 2.82
N ILE A 445 22.41 2.36 2.85
CA ILE A 445 22.57 3.20 4.03
C ILE A 445 22.08 4.60 3.69
N ALA A 446 21.05 5.09 4.40
CA ALA A 446 20.53 6.43 4.13
C ALA A 446 20.21 7.22 5.41
N SER A 447 20.49 8.52 5.43
CA SER A 447 20.12 9.43 6.54
C SER A 447 20.62 8.93 7.90
N CYS A 448 21.89 8.52 7.97
CA CYS A 448 22.55 8.08 9.20
C CYS A 448 23.62 9.13 9.58
N PRO A 449 23.25 10.20 10.33
CA PRO A 449 24.09 11.38 10.50
C PRO A 449 25.37 11.15 11.31
N LEU A 450 25.37 10.20 12.24
CA LEU A 450 26.54 9.88 13.08
C LEU A 450 27.45 8.80 12.48
N LEU A 451 27.05 8.17 11.38
CA LEU A 451 27.80 7.07 10.80
C LEU A 451 29.13 7.61 10.26
N ASN A 452 30.23 7.17 10.87
CA ASN A 452 31.58 7.62 10.53
C ASN A 452 32.40 6.57 9.78
N SER A 453 32.04 5.29 9.90
CA SER A 453 32.78 4.16 9.32
C SER A 453 31.88 2.95 9.08
N PHE A 454 32.21 2.16 8.05
CA PHE A 454 31.60 0.88 7.75
C PHE A 454 32.64 -0.07 7.13
N SER A 455 32.40 -1.38 7.21
CA SER A 455 33.30 -2.42 6.70
C SER A 455 32.57 -3.34 5.73
N LEU A 456 33.17 -3.61 4.57
CA LEU A 456 32.64 -4.50 3.52
C LEU A 456 33.66 -5.58 3.12
N LYS A 457 34.41 -6.11 4.09
CA LYS A 457 35.46 -7.10 3.82
C LYS A 457 34.89 -8.43 3.33
N ASN A 458 35.55 -9.04 2.34
CA ASN A 458 35.33 -10.43 1.90
C ASN A 458 33.90 -10.76 1.43
N LEU A 459 33.31 -9.93 0.57
CA LEU A 459 31.97 -10.16 0.01
C LEU A 459 32.01 -10.51 -1.49
N PRO A 460 32.13 -11.79 -1.87
CA PRO A 460 32.27 -12.18 -3.28
C PRO A 460 31.04 -11.88 -4.13
N SER A 461 29.84 -11.89 -3.54
CA SER A 461 28.57 -11.70 -4.25
C SER A 461 28.06 -10.25 -4.27
N PHE A 462 28.82 -9.31 -3.70
CA PHE A 462 28.39 -7.93 -3.49
C PHE A 462 28.38 -7.12 -4.79
N THR A 463 27.22 -6.61 -5.19
CA THR A 463 27.01 -5.96 -6.49
C THR A 463 26.54 -4.51 -6.39
N ASN A 464 25.88 -4.13 -5.29
CA ASN A 464 25.21 -2.83 -5.17
C ASN A 464 25.50 -2.14 -3.82
N LEU A 465 26.00 -0.90 -3.86
CA LEU A 465 26.17 -0.05 -2.67
C LEU A 465 25.48 1.30 -2.88
N TYR A 466 24.53 1.61 -1.99
CA TYR A 466 23.85 2.90 -1.94
C TYR A 466 24.11 3.60 -0.61
N VAL A 467 24.72 4.78 -0.66
CA VAL A 467 25.00 5.62 0.51
C VAL A 467 24.43 7.02 0.27
N GLU A 468 23.48 7.43 1.10
CA GLU A 468 22.83 8.73 1.00
C GLU A 468 22.79 9.46 2.35
N ASP A 469 23.02 10.77 2.37
CA ASP A 469 22.77 11.63 3.53
C ASP A 469 23.47 11.12 4.82
N CYS A 470 24.74 10.75 4.67
CA CYS A 470 25.63 10.34 5.76
C CYS A 470 26.78 11.36 5.89
N PRO A 471 26.56 12.52 6.54
CA PRO A 471 27.50 13.64 6.56
C PRO A 471 28.82 13.39 7.27
N LEU A 472 28.86 12.54 8.31
CA LEU A 472 30.10 12.23 9.05
C LEU A 472 30.89 11.06 8.47
N LEU A 473 30.40 10.42 7.41
CA LEU A 473 31.09 9.29 6.80
C LEU A 473 32.32 9.79 6.06
N GLN A 474 33.49 9.53 6.64
CA GLN A 474 34.72 10.19 6.19
C GLN A 474 35.33 9.53 4.98
N SER A 475 35.40 8.19 4.94
CA SER A 475 36.11 7.45 3.90
C SER A 475 35.43 6.12 3.56
N LEU A 476 35.78 5.57 2.40
CA LEU A 476 35.50 4.18 2.07
C LEU A 476 36.35 3.23 2.95
N PRO A 477 35.96 1.95 3.10
CA PRO A 477 36.72 0.97 3.87
C PRO A 477 38.22 0.98 3.50
N GLU A 478 39.11 0.88 4.49
CA GLU A 478 40.56 0.93 4.28
C GLU A 478 41.05 -0.23 3.41
N ASP A 479 40.48 -1.43 3.60
CA ASP A 479 40.81 -2.63 2.83
C ASP A 479 40.26 -2.62 1.39
N GLY A 480 39.61 -1.52 0.96
CA GLY A 480 38.98 -1.39 -0.35
C GLY A 480 37.55 -1.92 -0.41
N LEU A 481 36.93 -1.77 -1.58
CA LEU A 481 35.61 -2.34 -1.89
C LEU A 481 35.78 -3.69 -2.60
N PRO A 482 34.79 -4.60 -2.51
CA PRO A 482 34.82 -5.87 -3.25
C PRO A 482 34.91 -5.63 -4.76
N SER A 483 35.73 -6.42 -5.45
CA SER A 483 35.91 -6.34 -6.91
C SER A 483 34.68 -6.75 -7.72
N SER A 484 33.70 -7.41 -7.08
CA SER A 484 32.40 -7.77 -7.65
C SER A 484 31.41 -6.60 -7.73
N LEU A 485 31.72 -5.46 -7.11
CA LEU A 485 30.84 -4.29 -7.05
C LEU A 485 30.60 -3.71 -8.45
N GLN A 486 29.32 -3.66 -8.86
CA GLN A 486 28.91 -3.19 -10.18
C GLN A 486 28.34 -1.76 -10.12
N HIS A 487 27.61 -1.46 -9.05
CA HIS A 487 26.88 -0.21 -8.88
C HIS A 487 27.24 0.47 -7.55
N LEU A 488 27.69 1.71 -7.60
CA LEU A 488 27.98 2.54 -6.44
C LEU A 488 27.32 3.91 -6.58
N ILE A 489 26.47 4.26 -5.62
CA ILE A 489 25.83 5.58 -5.53
C ILE A 489 26.16 6.23 -4.19
N ILE A 490 26.72 7.44 -4.24
CA ILE A 490 27.04 8.30 -3.08
C ILE A 490 26.36 9.66 -3.28
N LYS A 491 25.36 9.96 -2.43
CA LYS A 491 24.57 11.20 -2.48
C LYS A 491 24.55 11.90 -1.13
N THR A 492 24.64 13.22 -1.12
CA THR A 492 24.54 14.05 0.09
C THR A 492 25.53 13.61 1.19
N CYS A 493 26.70 13.11 0.80
CA CYS A 493 27.78 12.65 1.69
C CYS A 493 29.03 13.51 1.50
N PRO A 494 29.09 14.74 2.04
CA PRO A 494 30.12 15.73 1.72
C PRO A 494 31.56 15.30 1.99
N LEU A 495 31.81 14.58 3.09
CA LEU A 495 33.17 14.15 3.45
C LEU A 495 33.66 13.01 2.53
N LEU A 496 32.82 11.98 2.35
CA LEU A 496 33.10 10.87 1.45
C LEU A 496 33.26 11.32 0.00
N THR A 497 32.35 12.19 -0.48
CA THR A 497 32.36 12.73 -1.84
C THR A 497 33.68 13.40 -2.16
N ARG A 498 34.24 14.22 -1.26
CA ARG A 498 35.54 14.89 -1.46
C ARG A 498 36.70 13.90 -1.65
N ARG A 499 36.67 12.77 -0.97
CA ARG A 499 37.72 11.75 -1.08
C ARG A 499 37.54 10.84 -2.29
N CYS A 500 36.32 10.74 -2.80
CA CYS A 500 35.96 9.96 -3.97
C CYS A 500 35.89 10.81 -5.26
N GLN A 501 36.44 12.03 -5.26
CA GLN A 501 36.49 12.89 -6.45
C GLN A 501 37.61 12.47 -7.41
N LYS A 502 37.35 12.53 -8.72
CA LYS A 502 38.34 12.26 -9.77
C LYS A 502 39.29 13.45 -10.02
N GLU A 503 38.80 14.67 -9.83
CA GLU A 503 39.51 15.89 -10.18
C GLU A 503 40.66 16.21 -9.21
N GLY A 504 41.71 16.91 -9.67
CA GLY A 504 42.82 17.35 -8.82
C GLY A 504 43.85 16.28 -8.44
N GLY A 505 43.91 15.16 -9.17
CA GLY A 505 44.82 14.03 -8.90
C GLY A 505 44.16 12.81 -8.26
N GLY A 506 42.83 12.80 -8.16
CA GLY A 506 42.06 11.75 -7.49
C GLY A 506 42.12 11.92 -5.97
N GLY A 507 40.95 12.06 -5.33
CA GLY A 507 40.87 12.01 -3.88
C GLY A 507 41.39 10.66 -3.36
N PRO A 508 41.76 10.56 -2.06
CA PRO A 508 42.42 9.37 -1.52
C PRO A 508 41.63 8.05 -1.65
N ASP A 509 40.31 8.12 -1.86
CA ASP A 509 39.44 6.96 -2.04
C ASP A 509 39.07 6.70 -3.51
N TRP A 510 39.45 7.59 -4.45
CA TRP A 510 39.22 7.40 -5.89
C TRP A 510 39.78 6.09 -6.47
N PRO A 511 41.02 5.67 -6.13
CA PRO A 511 41.55 4.39 -6.63
C PRO A 511 40.72 3.17 -6.19
N LYS A 512 39.92 3.29 -5.13
CA LYS A 512 39.06 2.21 -4.63
C LYS A 512 37.78 2.02 -5.44
N ILE A 513 37.42 2.97 -6.31
CA ILE A 513 36.13 3.00 -7.01
C ILE A 513 36.23 3.24 -8.51
N GLU A 514 37.40 3.65 -9.01
CA GLU A 514 37.59 3.99 -10.43
C GLU A 514 37.32 2.83 -11.40
N HIS A 515 37.38 1.59 -10.90
CA HIS A 515 37.13 0.38 -11.66
C HIS A 515 35.64 -0.03 -11.71
N ILE A 516 34.77 0.65 -10.95
CA ILE A 516 33.34 0.31 -10.86
C ILE A 516 32.62 0.79 -12.13
N PRO A 517 31.88 -0.09 -12.85
CA PRO A 517 31.22 0.25 -14.11
C PRO A 517 30.17 1.36 -14.01
N ASP A 518 29.34 1.32 -12.97
CA ASP A 518 28.23 2.25 -12.76
C ASP A 518 28.44 3.03 -11.44
N LEU A 519 28.95 4.25 -11.58
CA LEU A 519 29.41 5.09 -10.48
C LEU A 519 28.70 6.45 -10.50
N GLU A 520 27.92 6.76 -9.46
CA GLU A 520 27.27 8.05 -9.26
C GLU A 520 27.74 8.69 -7.93
N ILE A 521 28.39 9.85 -8.01
CA ILE A 521 28.87 10.61 -6.85
C ILE A 521 28.46 12.08 -7.06
N ASP A 522 27.87 12.71 -6.05
CA ASP A 522 27.44 14.11 -6.13
C ASP A 522 28.54 15.07 -6.62
N ASN A 523 28.29 15.75 -7.74
CA ASN A 523 29.09 16.85 -8.24
C ASN A 523 28.62 18.18 -7.61
N SER A 524 29.42 18.77 -6.73
CA SER A 524 29.20 20.16 -6.26
C SER A 524 30.25 21.12 -6.85
N HIS A 525 29.74 22.08 -7.65
CA HIS A 525 30.33 23.34 -8.16
C HIS A 525 31.01 23.38 -9.55
N ILE A 526 30.32 23.85 -10.62
CA ILE A 526 30.92 24.69 -11.68
C ILE A 526 29.92 25.75 -12.20
N VAL A 527 30.38 27.01 -12.22
CA VAL A 527 29.82 28.17 -12.94
C VAL A 527 30.07 27.99 -14.45
N PHE A 528 29.05 28.13 -15.31
CA PHE A 528 29.24 28.06 -16.76
C PHE A 528 29.75 29.39 -17.34
N PRO A 529 30.88 29.41 -18.10
CA PRO A 529 31.02 30.30 -19.23
C PRO A 529 30.54 29.59 -20.50
N SER A 530 29.65 30.26 -21.21
CA SER A 530 29.05 29.82 -22.48
C SER A 530 30.11 29.63 -23.56
N THR A 531 30.14 28.48 -24.24
CA THR A 531 29.92 28.31 -25.69
C THR A 531 30.36 26.92 -26.19
N SER A 532 29.65 26.45 -27.23
CA SER A 532 30.07 25.43 -28.22
C SER A 532 29.93 23.93 -27.89
N VAL A 533 28.69 23.45 -28.06
CA VAL A 533 28.26 22.21 -28.76
C VAL A 533 29.18 20.97 -28.72
N ALA A 534 28.86 20.05 -27.82
CA ALA A 534 28.77 18.61 -28.07
C ALA A 534 27.63 18.03 -27.21
N LYS A 535 26.77 17.18 -27.80
CA LYS A 535 25.56 16.63 -27.14
C LYS A 535 25.94 15.76 -25.93
N PRO A 536 25.32 15.93 -24.74
CA PRO A 536 25.60 15.08 -23.59
C PRO A 536 24.77 13.78 -23.62
N PRO A 537 25.21 12.70 -22.97
CA PRO A 537 24.45 11.46 -22.84
C PRO A 537 23.18 11.65 -22.00
N VAL A 538 22.18 10.80 -22.26
CA VAL A 538 20.78 10.85 -21.77
C VAL A 538 20.64 10.80 -20.23
N TRP A 539 21.71 10.50 -19.49
CA TRP A 539 21.70 10.40 -18.02
C TRP A 539 21.93 11.75 -17.32
N CYS A 540 22.37 12.80 -18.03
CA CYS A 540 22.47 14.17 -17.50
C CYS A 540 21.13 14.78 -17.07
N PHE A 541 19.98 14.17 -17.39
CA PHE A 541 18.66 14.65 -16.97
C PHE A 541 18.17 14.09 -15.62
N LEU A 542 18.91 13.16 -14.99
CA LEU A 542 18.64 12.71 -13.61
C LEU A 542 19.08 13.75 -12.55
N LEU A 543 19.89 14.74 -12.95
CA LEU A 543 20.48 15.78 -12.09
C LEU A 543 19.52 16.88 -11.57
N LEU A 544 18.22 16.86 -11.92
CA LEU A 544 17.30 17.95 -11.55
C LEU A 544 16.23 17.59 -10.49
N LEU A 545 16.23 16.38 -9.92
CA LEU A 545 15.11 15.91 -9.10
C LEU A 545 15.45 15.35 -7.71
N CYS A 546 16.72 15.31 -7.30
CA CYS A 546 17.12 14.77 -5.99
C CYS A 546 17.43 15.81 -4.90
N CYS A 547 17.40 17.12 -5.20
CA CYS A 547 17.46 18.17 -4.18
C CYS A 547 16.47 19.31 -4.48
N GLY A 548 15.62 19.67 -3.51
CA GLY A 548 14.75 20.83 -3.62
C GLY A 548 15.39 22.12 -3.11
N ALA A 549 16.05 22.89 -4.01
CA ALA A 549 16.15 24.38 -4.08
C ALA A 549 17.52 24.82 -4.66
N PHE A 550 17.71 25.82 -5.54
CA PHE A 550 16.89 26.75 -6.33
C PHE A 550 17.84 27.39 -7.38
N LEU A 551 17.34 27.73 -8.57
CA LEU A 551 17.82 28.91 -9.33
C LEU A 551 16.59 29.73 -9.71
N THR A 552 16.54 30.95 -9.18
CA THR A 552 15.63 32.00 -9.58
C THR A 552 16.11 32.56 -10.92
N SER A 553 15.30 32.46 -11.96
CA SER A 553 15.24 33.51 -12.96
C SER A 553 13.78 33.70 -13.36
N ARG A 554 13.41 34.96 -13.41
CA ARG A 554 12.08 35.49 -13.68
C ARG A 554 11.94 35.54 -15.19
N GLU A 555 11.11 34.69 -15.77
CA GLU A 555 10.57 34.91 -17.11
C GLU A 555 9.05 34.82 -17.01
N GLU A 556 8.43 35.98 -17.19
CA GLU A 556 7.03 36.10 -17.55
C GLU A 556 6.80 35.48 -18.94
N GLU A 557 5.54 35.08 -19.14
CA GLU A 557 4.82 35.06 -20.41
C GLU A 557 4.74 33.80 -21.29
N THR A 558 3.46 33.51 -21.57
CA THR A 558 2.86 33.00 -22.81
C THR A 558 2.88 31.49 -23.09
N VAL A 559 1.70 30.91 -22.89
CA VAL A 559 1.26 29.65 -23.50
C VAL A 559 1.33 29.79 -25.02
N LYS A 560 2.26 29.08 -25.66
CA LYS A 560 2.16 28.66 -27.06
C LYS A 560 2.34 27.16 -27.18
N ASN A 561 1.33 26.54 -27.78
CA ASN A 561 1.20 25.12 -28.05
C ASN A 561 2.36 24.59 -28.90
N ALA A 562 2.94 23.47 -28.48
CA ALA A 562 3.65 22.55 -29.36
C ALA A 562 3.29 21.11 -28.93
N ALA A 563 2.25 20.59 -29.57
CA ALA A 563 1.89 19.18 -29.53
C ALA A 563 2.83 18.40 -30.45
N THR A 564 3.54 17.40 -29.93
CA THR A 564 3.96 16.25 -30.73
C THR A 564 2.82 15.24 -30.69
N ASP A 565 2.09 15.26 -31.79
CA ASP A 565 0.84 14.56 -32.06
C ASP A 565 1.12 13.08 -32.39
N HIS A 566 0.91 12.21 -31.42
CA HIS A 566 0.57 10.80 -31.64
C HIS A 566 -0.50 10.43 -30.63
N ASN A 567 -1.75 10.84 -30.86
CA ASN A 567 -2.98 10.14 -30.45
C ASN A 567 -4.21 10.98 -30.81
N LYS A 568 -4.59 10.99 -32.09
CA LYS A 568 -5.96 11.32 -32.49
C LYS A 568 -6.89 10.19 -32.07
N ALA A 569 -8.01 10.51 -31.42
CA ALA A 569 -9.06 9.56 -31.11
C ALA A 569 -9.53 8.86 -32.40
N GLN A 570 -9.51 7.53 -32.40
CA GLN A 570 -9.81 6.73 -33.59
C GLN A 570 -11.31 6.39 -33.66
N PRO A 571 -11.90 6.24 -34.86
CA PRO A 571 -13.30 5.86 -35.02
C PRO A 571 -13.50 4.38 -34.65
N GLY A 572 -14.44 4.06 -33.74
CA GLY A 572 -14.83 2.68 -33.41
C GLY A 572 -14.50 2.19 -31.98
N GLU A 573 -14.11 3.09 -31.08
CA GLU A 573 -13.88 2.76 -29.67
C GLU A 573 -15.19 2.50 -28.91
N ILE A 574 -15.29 1.36 -28.21
CA ILE A 574 -16.46 1.01 -27.39
C ILE A 574 -16.03 0.86 -25.93
N PHE A 575 -16.60 1.68 -25.05
CA PHE A 575 -16.47 1.50 -23.61
C PHE A 575 -17.46 0.45 -23.11
N LEU A 576 -16.95 -0.51 -22.34
CA LEU A 576 -17.70 -1.61 -21.74
C LEU A 576 -17.62 -1.48 -20.21
N GLU A 577 -18.54 -2.15 -19.52
CA GLU A 577 -18.51 -2.29 -18.05
C GLU A 577 -18.38 -0.95 -17.28
N HIS A 578 -19.15 0.09 -17.66
CA HIS A 578 -19.16 1.38 -16.98
C HIS A 578 -17.78 2.09 -16.98
N LYS A 579 -17.09 2.09 -18.13
CA LYS A 579 -15.76 2.70 -18.33
C LYS A 579 -14.63 2.02 -17.57
N LYS A 580 -14.85 0.78 -17.12
CA LYS A 580 -13.79 -0.07 -16.56
C LYS A 580 -13.01 -0.81 -17.64
N LYS A 581 -13.61 -0.96 -18.82
CA LYS A 581 -13.02 -1.66 -19.96
C LYS A 581 -13.25 -0.86 -21.24
N LYS A 582 -12.28 -0.83 -22.13
CA LYS A 582 -12.39 -0.24 -23.47
C LYS A 582 -11.92 -1.27 -24.50
N LYS A 583 -12.69 -1.41 -25.58
CA LYS A 583 -12.40 -2.29 -26.71
C LYS A 583 -12.28 -1.46 -27.98
N TRP A 584 -11.30 -1.79 -28.82
CA TRP A 584 -11.15 -1.23 -30.16
C TRP A 584 -10.55 -2.29 -31.10
N ALA A 585 -10.58 -2.05 -32.40
CA ALA A 585 -9.91 -2.90 -33.38
C ALA A 585 -8.49 -2.35 -33.62
N ASP A 586 -7.51 -3.24 -33.65
CA ASP A 586 -6.14 -2.91 -34.07
C ASP A 586 -6.12 -2.44 -35.53
N GLU A 587 -5.48 -1.31 -35.81
CA GLU A 587 -5.51 -0.70 -37.15
C GLU A 587 -4.81 -1.54 -38.22
N LYS A 588 -3.83 -2.37 -37.84
CA LYS A 588 -3.05 -3.16 -38.80
C LYS A 588 -3.69 -4.51 -39.07
N THR A 589 -4.22 -5.15 -38.04
CA THR A 589 -4.66 -6.54 -38.08
C THR A 589 -6.19 -6.69 -38.03
N GLY A 590 -6.92 -5.66 -37.59
CA GLY A 590 -8.37 -5.71 -37.38
C GLY A 590 -8.79 -6.55 -36.16
N HIS A 591 -7.86 -7.18 -35.44
CA HIS A 591 -8.13 -7.97 -34.25
C HIS A 591 -8.52 -7.09 -33.06
N SER A 592 -9.22 -7.69 -32.09
CA SER A 592 -9.71 -6.94 -30.93
C SER A 592 -8.59 -6.61 -29.95
N CYS A 593 -8.46 -5.34 -29.60
CA CYS A 593 -7.65 -4.81 -28.51
C CYS A 593 -8.53 -4.48 -27.29
N PHE A 594 -7.93 -4.57 -26.10
CA PHE A 594 -8.61 -4.24 -24.85
C PHE A 594 -7.74 -3.37 -23.94
N MET A 595 -8.39 -2.48 -23.21
CA MET A 595 -7.82 -1.75 -22.07
C MET A 595 -8.71 -2.03 -20.86
N LEU A 596 -8.12 -2.64 -19.84
CA LEU A 596 -8.71 -2.86 -18.53
C LEU A 596 -8.21 -1.75 -17.61
N TYR A 597 -9.07 -0.78 -17.30
CA TYR A 597 -8.72 0.35 -16.44
C TYR A 597 -8.56 -0.08 -14.97
N ALA A 598 -7.90 0.74 -14.15
CA ALA A 598 -7.58 0.40 -12.76
C ALA A 598 -8.78 -0.12 -11.93
N ARG A 599 -10.02 0.29 -12.24
CA ARG A 599 -11.25 -0.16 -11.57
C ARG A 599 -11.73 -1.57 -11.95
N SER A 600 -11.27 -2.16 -13.05
CA SER A 600 -11.49 -3.58 -13.36
C SER A 600 -10.40 -4.48 -12.75
N LEU A 601 -9.31 -3.90 -12.22
CA LEU A 601 -8.24 -4.65 -11.60
C LEU A 601 -8.56 -4.96 -10.13
N ASN A 602 -8.14 -6.12 -9.67
CA ASN A 602 -8.12 -6.48 -8.26
C ASN A 602 -6.87 -5.88 -7.60
N ILE A 603 -7.00 -4.62 -7.16
CA ILE A 603 -5.97 -3.92 -6.41
C ILE A 603 -6.11 -4.30 -4.93
N CYS A 604 -5.12 -5.01 -4.39
CA CYS A 604 -5.16 -5.43 -3.00
C CYS A 604 -5.18 -4.21 -2.07
N SER A 605 -6.06 -4.24 -1.07
CA SER A 605 -6.24 -3.12 -0.14
C SER A 605 -6.58 -1.77 -0.81
N SER A 606 -7.39 -1.77 -1.88
CA SER A 606 -7.86 -0.61 -2.69
C SER A 606 -8.61 0.54 -1.95
N HIS A 607 -8.55 0.59 -0.63
CA HIS A 607 -9.09 1.67 0.21
C HIS A 607 -8.24 2.95 0.09
N SER A 608 -8.86 4.10 0.37
CA SER A 608 -8.23 5.44 0.25
C SER A 608 -6.93 5.61 1.06
N GLU A 609 -6.77 4.83 2.13
CA GLU A 609 -5.58 4.85 2.99
C GLU A 609 -4.31 4.32 2.30
N TYR A 610 -4.45 3.46 1.29
CA TYR A 610 -3.34 2.83 0.59
C TYR A 610 -3.29 3.15 -0.90
N TRP A 611 -4.45 3.52 -1.47
CA TRP A 611 -4.60 3.89 -2.86
C TRP A 611 -5.50 5.12 -2.99
N ILE A 612 -4.94 6.20 -3.51
CA ILE A 612 -5.67 7.43 -3.84
C ILE A 612 -6.21 7.28 -5.26
N TRP A 613 -7.54 7.33 -5.40
CA TRP A 613 -8.20 7.26 -6.70
C TRP A 613 -8.36 8.67 -7.29
N ASN A 614 -7.72 8.91 -8.42
CA ASN A 614 -7.72 10.22 -9.09
C ASN A 614 -8.47 10.16 -10.42
N CYS A 615 -9.20 11.21 -10.75
CA CYS A 615 -9.75 11.39 -12.10
C CYS A 615 -8.65 11.95 -13.02
N PHE A 616 -8.39 11.26 -14.13
CA PHE A 616 -7.48 11.67 -15.19
C PHE A 616 -8.29 11.92 -16.46
N LYS A 617 -8.08 13.07 -17.12
CA LYS A 617 -8.71 13.36 -18.41
C LYS A 617 -7.92 12.66 -19.51
N GLU A 618 -8.55 11.75 -20.22
CA GLU A 618 -8.01 11.22 -21.47
C GLU A 618 -8.20 12.28 -22.58
N THR A 619 -7.68 12.08 -23.79
CA THR A 619 -7.74 13.07 -24.90
C THR A 619 -9.16 13.35 -25.42
N SER A 620 -10.19 12.68 -24.91
CA SER A 620 -11.59 13.01 -25.06
C SER A 620 -12.11 13.78 -23.84
N GLU A 621 -13.30 14.38 -23.91
CA GLU A 621 -13.91 15.11 -22.77
C GLU A 621 -14.24 14.23 -21.54
N GLU A 622 -13.72 13.01 -21.46
CA GLU A 622 -14.07 11.99 -20.48
C GLU A 622 -12.99 11.75 -19.40
N ASN A 623 -13.43 11.65 -18.15
CA ASN A 623 -12.57 11.39 -16.99
C ASN A 623 -12.50 9.88 -16.70
N ILE A 624 -11.31 9.30 -16.68
CA ILE A 624 -11.04 7.92 -16.21
C ILE A 624 -10.47 7.93 -14.79
N GLU A 625 -10.74 6.90 -13.99
CA GLU A 625 -10.15 6.78 -12.65
C GLU A 625 -8.85 5.98 -12.69
N VAL A 626 -7.78 6.56 -12.12
CA VAL A 626 -6.47 5.92 -11.96
C VAL A 626 -6.18 5.70 -10.47
N ALA A 627 -5.42 4.66 -10.14
CA ALA A 627 -5.05 4.33 -8.77
C ALA A 627 -3.63 4.77 -8.46
N LYS A 628 -3.45 5.76 -7.58
CA LYS A 628 -2.14 6.21 -7.06
C LYS A 628 -1.83 5.48 -5.77
N LEU A 629 -0.71 4.78 -5.72
CA LEU A 629 -0.18 4.13 -4.53
C LEU A 629 0.23 5.20 -3.50
N SER A 630 -0.38 5.11 -2.32
CA SER A 630 0.03 5.84 -1.11
C SER A 630 1.33 5.25 -0.55
N HIS A 631 1.70 5.58 0.68
CA HIS A 631 2.86 4.98 1.34
C HIS A 631 2.49 3.57 1.83
N VAL A 632 3.09 2.53 1.23
CA VAL A 632 2.82 1.11 1.58
C VAL A 632 4.08 0.27 1.46
N CYS A 633 4.21 -0.81 2.25
CA CYS A 633 5.39 -1.68 2.19
C CYS A 633 5.25 -2.90 1.24
N TRP A 634 4.15 -3.03 0.52
CA TRP A 634 3.87 -4.10 -0.46
C TRP A 634 3.19 -3.53 -1.71
N LEU A 635 3.28 -4.26 -2.83
CA LEU A 635 2.51 -3.99 -4.05
C LEU A 635 1.84 -5.29 -4.47
N ASP A 636 0.54 -5.27 -4.72
CA ASP A 636 -0.21 -6.42 -5.24
C ASP A 636 -1.42 -5.93 -6.05
N VAL A 637 -1.31 -6.05 -7.36
CA VAL A 637 -2.31 -5.63 -8.33
C VAL A 637 -2.49 -6.77 -9.33
N ARG A 638 -3.70 -7.33 -9.34
CA ARG A 638 -4.02 -8.50 -10.15
C ARG A 638 -5.08 -8.17 -11.17
N GLY A 639 -4.94 -8.74 -12.35
CA GLY A 639 -5.90 -8.59 -13.43
C GLY A 639 -6.22 -9.94 -14.04
N LYS A 640 -7.44 -10.06 -14.58
CA LYS A 640 -7.91 -11.24 -15.28
C LYS A 640 -8.72 -10.83 -16.50
N LEU A 641 -8.59 -11.60 -17.58
CA LEU A 641 -9.41 -11.46 -18.78
C LEU A 641 -9.73 -12.85 -19.34
N SER A 642 -10.98 -13.06 -19.76
CA SER A 642 -11.37 -14.33 -20.39
C SER A 642 -10.79 -14.44 -21.80
N VAL A 643 -10.20 -15.59 -22.14
CA VAL A 643 -9.63 -15.84 -23.48
C VAL A 643 -10.71 -15.82 -24.56
N SER A 644 -11.96 -16.18 -24.21
CA SER A 644 -13.10 -16.13 -25.12
C SER A 644 -13.44 -14.73 -25.65
N GLU A 645 -12.93 -13.68 -25.00
CA GLU A 645 -13.12 -12.30 -25.45
C GLU A 645 -12.08 -11.86 -26.50
N LEU A 646 -10.96 -12.59 -26.60
CA LEU A 646 -9.86 -12.30 -27.50
C LEU A 646 -10.10 -12.94 -28.88
N SER A 647 -9.44 -12.40 -29.90
CA SER A 647 -9.45 -13.01 -31.23
C SER A 647 -8.73 -14.38 -31.18
N PRO A 648 -9.31 -15.45 -31.75
CA PRO A 648 -8.71 -16.79 -31.75
C PRO A 648 -7.48 -16.84 -32.67
N GLU A 649 -6.51 -17.71 -32.34
CA GLU A 649 -5.28 -17.95 -33.13
C GLU A 649 -4.34 -16.73 -33.25
N VAL A 650 -4.46 -15.78 -32.32
CA VAL A 650 -3.66 -14.53 -32.30
C VAL A 650 -2.67 -14.54 -31.15
N VAL A 651 -1.47 -14.00 -31.39
CA VAL A 651 -0.48 -13.73 -30.34
C VAL A 651 -0.79 -12.38 -29.71
N TYR A 652 -1.12 -12.38 -28.43
CA TYR A 652 -1.40 -11.18 -27.65
C TYR A 652 -0.21 -10.80 -26.77
N GLU A 653 0.07 -9.50 -26.70
CA GLU A 653 0.95 -8.86 -25.73
C GLU A 653 0.11 -8.19 -24.63
N ILE A 654 0.53 -8.36 -23.38
CA ILE A 654 -0.09 -7.71 -22.22
C ILE A 654 0.90 -6.70 -21.62
N VAL A 655 0.46 -5.44 -21.52
CA VAL A 655 1.27 -4.37 -20.91
C VAL A 655 0.49 -3.63 -19.83
N TYR A 656 1.12 -3.36 -18.69
CA TYR A 656 0.59 -2.42 -17.70
C TYR A 656 0.97 -1.00 -18.06
N VAL A 657 0.02 -0.07 -17.96
CA VAL A 657 0.26 1.37 -18.16
C VAL A 657 0.33 2.05 -16.80
N VAL A 658 1.53 2.47 -16.41
CA VAL A 658 1.79 3.07 -15.08
C VAL A 658 2.54 4.40 -15.20
N LYS A 659 2.63 5.17 -14.12
CA LYS A 659 3.35 6.45 -14.06
C LYS A 659 3.91 6.70 -12.67
N LEU A 660 5.16 7.14 -12.57
CA LEU A 660 5.76 7.56 -11.30
C LEU A 660 5.56 9.06 -11.06
N THR A 661 5.16 9.46 -9.85
CA THR A 661 5.09 10.88 -9.46
C THR A 661 6.48 11.48 -9.25
N LYS A 662 6.56 12.82 -9.07
CA LYS A 662 7.82 13.50 -8.74
C LYS A 662 8.43 12.93 -7.44
N GLY A 663 7.61 12.80 -6.40
CA GLY A 663 8.01 12.31 -5.08
C GLY A 663 7.89 10.79 -4.90
N ALA A 664 7.93 10.02 -5.99
CA ALA A 664 7.93 8.55 -5.88
C ALA A 664 9.22 8.06 -5.21
N SER A 665 9.11 7.16 -4.25
CA SER A 665 10.23 6.57 -3.49
C SER A 665 9.91 5.11 -3.13
N GLY A 666 10.92 4.33 -2.75
CA GLY A 666 10.75 2.91 -2.39
C GLY A 666 10.76 1.92 -3.56
N TRP A 667 11.30 2.33 -4.72
CA TRP A 667 11.33 1.55 -5.97
C TRP A 667 12.72 1.01 -6.31
N GLU A 668 13.61 0.93 -5.32
CA GLU A 668 14.99 0.44 -5.43
C GLU A 668 15.05 -1.06 -5.76
N PHE A 669 13.96 -1.78 -5.49
CA PHE A 669 13.80 -3.18 -5.86
C PHE A 669 12.92 -3.31 -7.09
N PRO A 670 13.23 -4.27 -7.99
CA PRO A 670 12.36 -4.55 -9.10
C PRO A 670 11.02 -5.06 -8.59
N ILE A 671 9.98 -4.72 -9.34
CA ILE A 671 8.65 -5.33 -9.19
C ILE A 671 8.63 -6.63 -10.00
N LEU A 672 7.80 -7.57 -9.58
CA LEU A 672 7.59 -8.83 -10.28
C LEU A 672 6.35 -8.69 -11.17
N LEU A 673 6.50 -9.08 -12.43
CA LEU A 673 5.42 -9.19 -13.39
C LEU A 673 5.16 -10.66 -13.65
N ARG A 674 3.91 -11.09 -13.48
CA ARG A 674 3.50 -12.49 -13.65
C ARG A 674 2.38 -12.61 -14.66
N LEU A 675 2.54 -13.53 -15.61
CA LEU A 675 1.52 -13.96 -16.55
C LEU A 675 1.12 -15.41 -16.23
N SER A 676 -0.16 -15.65 -15.97
CA SER A 676 -0.71 -16.98 -15.71
C SER A 676 -1.68 -17.36 -16.84
N LEU A 677 -1.46 -18.51 -17.46
CA LEU A 677 -2.24 -19.00 -18.60
C LEU A 677 -3.32 -20.00 -18.16
N PRO A 678 -4.40 -20.19 -18.95
CA PRO A 678 -5.47 -21.13 -18.63
C PRO A 678 -5.00 -22.58 -18.49
N ASP A 679 -3.93 -22.96 -19.17
CA ASP A 679 -3.33 -24.29 -19.10
C ASP A 679 -2.41 -24.52 -17.87
N GLY A 680 -2.37 -23.55 -16.96
CA GLY A 680 -1.57 -23.61 -15.72
C GLY A 680 -0.12 -23.17 -15.88
N ARG A 681 0.34 -22.83 -17.09
CA ARG A 681 1.69 -22.27 -17.28
C ARG A 681 1.79 -20.87 -16.71
N VAL A 682 2.94 -20.56 -16.11
CA VAL A 682 3.24 -19.26 -15.51
C VAL A 682 4.55 -18.72 -16.09
N GLN A 683 4.55 -17.45 -16.49
CA GLN A 683 5.75 -16.70 -16.86
C GLN A 683 5.94 -15.58 -15.85
N GLU A 684 7.17 -15.36 -15.41
CA GLU A 684 7.50 -14.37 -14.38
C GLU A 684 8.85 -13.71 -14.66
N HIS A 685 8.92 -12.39 -14.53
CA HIS A 685 10.18 -11.65 -14.64
C HIS A 685 10.16 -10.36 -13.83
N GLN A 686 11.35 -9.80 -13.58
CA GLN A 686 11.56 -8.64 -12.74
C GLN A 686 11.75 -7.36 -13.57
N VAL A 687 11.16 -6.26 -13.13
CA VAL A 687 11.30 -4.94 -13.76
C VAL A 687 11.68 -3.87 -12.74
N SER A 688 12.81 -3.20 -12.97
CA SER A 688 13.23 -2.02 -12.21
C SER A 688 12.33 -0.83 -12.54
N LEU A 689 11.69 -0.25 -11.52
CA LEU A 689 10.96 1.01 -11.64
C LEU A 689 11.83 2.23 -11.33
N LEU A 690 12.98 2.03 -10.69
CA LEU A 690 13.92 3.10 -10.35
C LEU A 690 14.42 3.85 -11.59
N GLU A 691 14.72 3.10 -12.66
CA GLU A 691 15.28 3.60 -13.92
C GLU A 691 14.23 4.23 -14.85
N LYS A 692 12.94 4.17 -14.50
CA LYS A 692 11.85 4.62 -15.39
C LYS A 692 11.59 6.13 -15.28
N PRO A 693 11.25 6.81 -16.39
CA PRO A 693 11.03 8.25 -16.39
C PRO A 693 9.87 8.66 -15.49
N ARG A 694 10.11 9.66 -14.63
CA ARG A 694 9.09 10.23 -13.74
C ARG A 694 8.17 11.16 -14.53
N ARG A 695 6.92 11.28 -14.06
CA ARG A 695 5.84 12.12 -14.62
C ARG A 695 5.34 11.70 -16.00
N GLN A 696 5.86 10.63 -16.59
CA GLN A 696 5.43 10.09 -17.87
C GLN A 696 4.70 8.76 -17.68
N TRP A 697 3.79 8.43 -18.62
CA TRP A 697 3.18 7.11 -18.68
C TRP A 697 4.18 6.14 -19.30
N ILE A 698 4.35 4.98 -18.69
CA ILE A 698 5.28 3.93 -19.09
C ILE A 698 4.51 2.63 -19.26
N GLU A 699 4.90 1.85 -20.26
CA GLU A 699 4.38 0.49 -20.49
C GLU A 699 5.33 -0.52 -19.84
N LEU A 700 4.78 -1.39 -19.00
CA LEU A 700 5.48 -2.51 -18.39
C LEU A 700 5.00 -3.80 -19.04
N ASN A 701 5.87 -4.46 -19.80
CA ASN A 701 5.51 -5.69 -20.51
C ASN A 701 5.41 -6.86 -19.54
N VAL A 702 4.22 -7.44 -19.39
CA VAL A 702 3.99 -8.60 -18.52
C VAL A 702 4.42 -9.87 -19.22
N GLY A 703 4.11 -9.99 -20.51
CA GLY A 703 4.43 -11.14 -21.34
C GLY A 703 3.49 -11.27 -22.53
N ASN A 704 3.67 -12.34 -23.28
CA ASN A 704 2.90 -12.61 -24.49
C ASN A 704 2.51 -14.09 -24.57
N PHE A 705 1.35 -14.35 -25.19
CA PHE A 705 0.77 -15.68 -25.31
C PHE A 705 -0.08 -15.78 -26.58
N GLN A 706 -0.31 -17.01 -27.05
CA GLN A 706 -1.12 -17.29 -28.23
C GLN A 706 -2.47 -17.85 -27.80
N THR A 707 -3.56 -17.30 -28.34
CA THR A 707 -4.91 -17.84 -28.16
C THR A 707 -5.13 -19.05 -29.06
N LYS A 708 -5.86 -20.07 -28.59
CA LYS A 708 -6.28 -21.20 -29.42
C LYS A 708 -7.77 -21.13 -29.74
N ASN A 709 -8.15 -21.71 -30.87
CA ASN A 709 -9.55 -21.80 -31.27
C ASN A 709 -10.35 -22.68 -30.27
N GLY A 710 -11.45 -22.15 -29.74
CA GLY A 710 -12.29 -22.85 -28.75
C GLY A 710 -11.72 -22.97 -27.32
N GLU A 711 -10.60 -22.30 -27.02
CA GLU A 711 -10.01 -22.28 -25.67
C GLU A 711 -10.86 -21.45 -24.70
N SER A 712 -11.14 -22.02 -23.53
CA SER A 712 -11.90 -21.40 -22.46
C SER A 712 -11.06 -21.30 -21.19
N GLY A 713 -11.26 -20.23 -20.42
CA GLY A 713 -10.50 -19.95 -19.21
C GLY A 713 -10.03 -18.49 -19.14
N GLU A 714 -9.32 -18.17 -18.06
CA GLU A 714 -8.87 -16.80 -17.77
C GLU A 714 -7.35 -16.69 -17.90
N VAL A 715 -6.89 -15.59 -18.48
CA VAL A 715 -5.48 -15.18 -18.43
C VAL A 715 -5.32 -14.22 -17.25
N GLY A 716 -4.45 -14.59 -16.32
CA GLY A 716 -4.07 -13.76 -15.17
C GLY A 716 -2.83 -12.93 -15.48
N PHE A 717 -2.81 -11.67 -15.06
CA PHE A 717 -1.68 -10.76 -15.24
C PHE A 717 -1.50 -9.88 -14.00
N ASP A 718 -0.38 -10.04 -13.33
CA ASP A 718 -0.17 -9.47 -12.00
C ASP A 718 1.07 -8.58 -11.96
N ILE A 719 0.98 -7.49 -11.19
CA ILE A 719 2.14 -6.77 -10.66
C ILE A 719 2.17 -7.02 -9.16
N TYR A 720 3.26 -7.54 -8.65
CA TYR A 720 3.45 -7.60 -7.21
C TYR A 720 4.90 -7.42 -6.81
N GLN A 721 5.06 -7.00 -5.56
CA GLN A 721 6.34 -6.86 -4.93
C GLN A 721 6.18 -7.16 -3.45
N HIS A 722 6.65 -8.32 -3.04
CA HIS A 722 6.76 -8.73 -1.65
C HIS A 722 8.19 -8.44 -1.20
N GLY A 723 8.35 -7.44 -0.32
CA GLY A 723 9.70 -7.03 0.07
C GLY A 723 9.79 -5.97 1.16
N GLY A 724 8.75 -5.70 1.95
CA GLY A 724 8.84 -4.86 3.16
C GLY A 724 9.26 -3.39 2.96
N HIS A 725 9.66 -2.95 1.76
CA HIS A 725 10.05 -1.58 1.49
C HIS A 725 8.85 -0.68 1.34
N TRP A 726 8.73 0.33 2.20
CA TRP A 726 7.79 1.42 2.00
C TRP A 726 8.05 2.13 0.68
N LYS A 727 7.01 2.17 -0.15
CA LYS A 727 7.01 2.81 -1.45
C LYS A 727 5.77 3.66 -1.61
N LYS A 728 5.90 4.72 -2.40
CA LYS A 728 4.80 5.62 -2.75
C LYS A 728 4.95 6.15 -4.17
N GLY A 729 3.85 6.67 -4.72
CA GLY A 729 3.88 7.49 -5.92
C GLY A 729 3.82 6.73 -7.26
N LEU A 730 3.53 5.43 -7.26
CA LEU A 730 3.16 4.69 -8.48
C LEU A 730 1.69 4.94 -8.81
N ILE A 731 1.38 5.33 -10.04
CA ILE A 731 0.02 5.52 -10.54
C ILE A 731 -0.26 4.44 -11.58
N ILE A 732 -1.36 3.71 -11.43
CA ILE A 732 -1.79 2.66 -12.35
C ILE A 732 -2.99 3.17 -13.13
N LYS A 733 -2.85 3.20 -14.46
CA LYS A 733 -3.96 3.50 -15.38
C LYS A 733 -4.79 2.24 -15.65
N GLY A 734 -4.12 1.11 -15.86
CA GLY A 734 -4.74 -0.15 -16.27
C GLY A 734 -3.77 -1.06 -17.01
N ALA A 735 -4.29 -2.06 -17.71
CA ALA A 735 -3.53 -2.97 -18.57
C ALA A 735 -4.14 -3.06 -19.97
N ILE A 736 -3.28 -3.13 -20.98
CA ILE A 736 -3.65 -3.25 -22.39
C ILE A 736 -3.36 -4.67 -22.87
N PHE A 737 -4.29 -5.22 -23.65
CA PHE A 737 -4.14 -6.43 -24.46
C PHE A 737 -4.17 -5.99 -25.92
N ARG A 738 -3.07 -6.23 -26.64
CA ARG A 738 -3.00 -5.95 -28.07
C ARG A 738 -2.38 -7.11 -28.86
N PRO A 739 -2.80 -7.33 -30.11
CA PRO A 739 -2.12 -8.24 -31.03
C PRO A 739 -0.66 -7.81 -31.22
N LYS A 740 0.25 -8.79 -31.34
CA LYS A 740 1.69 -8.56 -31.56
C LYS A 740 2.07 -8.68 -33.03
#